data_AF-A0A914TL42-F1
#
_entry.id   AF-A0A914TL42-F1
#
_cell.length_a   1.000
_cell.length_b   1.000
_cell.length_c   1.000
_cell.angle_alpha   90.00
_cell.angle_beta   90.00
_cell.angle_gamma   90.00
#
_symmetry.space_group_name_H-M   'P 1'
#
loop_
_entity.id
_entity.type
_entity.pdbx_description
1 polymer ?
#
loop_
_entity_poly.entity_id
_entity_poly.type
_entity_poly.pdbx_seq_one_letter_code
_entity_poly.pdbx_strand_id
1 'polypeptide(L)'
;MPRRAFLNSNGGYYIGELLSKWSFEEIKTKETKLLTLIENFSTFDKRSFGRQIANSPGAQTLKELLFISDESTVIHKWHKLIIDLTMNAFELRDAYGRETIDRVIQEYDSSDTKLKLLTLFTHDPWGRQQLRIAGGLGLIMEGCSKDSFDTKTFFIAKNLSYLMHDKECLIMICRNDAFMDKILFLLQKYCNETNEKDCPAPESRITLRPDSPNFLQHLEEKRQNMNVTNFYVDFADLEASIPAAQGSSSPRIRSAWSPSASLTSASPSPSPSSARSTFSDDDSDAWTTLHPKKEDIGWYSDSEEDEEKKEMCRENRRDKIVMYLLDVIDWLTHYPENHLQLLRKPVFETLVSIFSTELPISYISKACRSIKRLIRSEESLPHLFDLKLHLLIISLIRRPCLMHRYADRCHRCEDRRKFGREVIQELSLQANSVPGWNFMQILLKSDDPDTQFYAWSTALTLIRDLQYRSRLFYFYDVLTKLFDTFKSILLKAADEGNKLLNIESEQEEEESQNSTIIESVHQVRVAFLKENESKLKAILFSFASLLSHKMQSTILETQTEPFPLDNTDEICRLENLEILPQKQIRFKNVNGDLLVTADRDSLCRFSEYYRGMFENDFAEKLGQQQDFVIGNEGIHIRDEQFIKFIHLLSGCKKSQCVAVDETSTCVSLIYLADKYLATELLETMFLPTGIAGRFITGSTLSSFAPIMMTCLSTHGRFSDLFFFVFLRYASMNEIFDTLSASLSFHSGDTFCDLFKEFLERCISSLPIHPSYRLWI
;
A
#
# COMPACT_ATOMS: atom_id res chain seq x y z
N MET A 1 8.04 -16.07 -51.73
CA MET A 1 7.05 -15.59 -52.73
C MET A 1 5.90 -16.55 -53.07
N PRO A 2 6.02 -17.90 -53.15
CA PRO A 2 4.93 -18.75 -53.67
C PRO A 2 3.69 -18.86 -52.76
N ARG A 3 3.84 -18.78 -51.43
CA ARG A 3 2.72 -18.93 -50.48
C ARG A 3 1.68 -17.80 -50.54
N ARG A 4 2.14 -16.55 -50.71
CA ARG A 4 1.27 -15.36 -50.79
C ARG A 4 0.50 -15.32 -52.11
N ALA A 5 1.13 -15.70 -53.22
CA ALA A 5 0.47 -15.86 -54.50
C ALA A 5 -0.64 -16.92 -54.46
N PHE A 6 -0.39 -18.07 -53.82
CA PHE A 6 -1.36 -19.14 -53.66
C PHE A 6 -2.60 -18.71 -52.84
N LEU A 7 -2.38 -18.01 -51.72
CA LEU A 7 -3.51 -17.47 -50.95
C LEU A 7 -4.23 -16.36 -51.71
N ASN A 8 -3.52 -15.51 -52.46
CA ASN A 8 -4.15 -14.48 -53.29
C ASN A 8 -5.01 -15.08 -54.42
N SER A 9 -4.75 -16.32 -54.84
CA SER A 9 -5.53 -17.06 -55.85
C SER A 9 -6.59 -17.99 -55.24
N ASN A 10 -7.09 -17.71 -54.04
CA ASN A 10 -8.08 -18.54 -53.32
C ASN A 10 -7.63 -19.98 -53.05
N GLY A 11 -6.34 -20.24 -52.92
CA GLY A 11 -5.81 -21.59 -52.71
C GLY A 11 -6.36 -22.31 -51.47
N GLY A 12 -6.75 -21.57 -50.41
CA GLY A 12 -7.41 -22.15 -49.23
C GLY A 12 -8.80 -22.74 -49.53
N TYR A 13 -9.54 -22.16 -50.49
CA TYR A 13 -10.85 -22.67 -50.90
C TYR A 13 -10.72 -24.03 -51.59
N TYR A 14 -9.77 -24.15 -52.53
CA TYR A 14 -9.51 -25.40 -53.24
C TYR A 14 -8.96 -26.51 -52.32
N ILE A 15 -8.15 -26.14 -51.32
CA ILE A 15 -7.76 -27.07 -50.25
C ILE A 15 -8.99 -27.56 -49.48
N GLY A 16 -9.94 -26.67 -49.19
CA GLY A 16 -11.22 -27.04 -48.58
C GLY A 16 -12.08 -27.96 -49.46
N GLU A 17 -12.13 -27.75 -50.77
CA GLU A 17 -12.78 -28.69 -51.69
C GLU A 17 -12.11 -30.07 -51.67
N LEU A 18 -10.77 -30.12 -51.62
CA LEU A 18 -10.02 -31.37 -51.51
C LEU A 18 -10.34 -32.10 -50.19
N LEU A 19 -10.43 -31.36 -49.08
CA LEU A 19 -10.83 -31.92 -47.78
C LEU A 19 -12.20 -32.57 -47.84
N SER A 20 -13.16 -31.95 -48.53
CA SER A 20 -14.53 -32.49 -48.63
C SER A 20 -14.65 -33.77 -49.46
N LYS A 21 -13.64 -34.07 -50.29
CA LYS A 21 -13.62 -35.26 -51.17
C LYS A 21 -12.97 -36.48 -50.52
N TRP A 22 -12.31 -36.31 -49.36
CA TRP A 22 -11.65 -37.42 -48.67
C TRP A 22 -12.59 -38.12 -47.70
N SER A 23 -12.44 -39.43 -47.58
CA SER A 23 -13.18 -40.20 -46.57
C SER A 23 -12.61 -39.96 -45.17
N PHE A 24 -13.46 -40.02 -44.14
CA PHE A 24 -13.04 -39.84 -42.75
C PHE A 24 -11.96 -40.85 -42.32
N GLU A 25 -12.00 -42.08 -42.84
CA GLU A 25 -10.97 -43.12 -42.60
C GLU A 25 -9.61 -42.74 -43.20
N GLU A 26 -9.58 -42.07 -44.35
CA GLU A 26 -8.34 -41.59 -44.96
C GLU A 26 -7.73 -40.40 -44.22
N ILE A 27 -8.58 -39.54 -43.64
CA ILE A 27 -8.15 -38.40 -42.82
C ILE A 27 -7.59 -38.87 -41.46
N LYS A 28 -8.16 -39.94 -40.91
CA LYS A 28 -7.80 -40.53 -39.61
C LYS A 28 -6.48 -41.32 -39.63
N THR A 29 -6.25 -42.10 -40.68
CA THR A 29 -5.16 -43.10 -40.72
C THR A 29 -3.86 -42.60 -41.34
N LYS A 30 -3.91 -41.55 -42.18
CA LYS A 30 -2.72 -41.00 -42.83
C LYS A 30 -2.38 -39.66 -42.17
N GLU A 31 -1.16 -39.54 -41.66
CA GLU A 31 -0.53 -38.22 -41.48
C GLU A 31 -0.29 -37.66 -42.89
N THR A 32 -1.34 -37.07 -43.45
CA THR A 32 -1.37 -36.73 -44.87
C THR A 32 -0.50 -35.51 -45.11
N LYS A 33 0.19 -35.49 -46.26
CA LYS A 33 0.87 -34.29 -46.79
C LYS A 33 -0.05 -33.05 -46.77
N LEU A 34 -1.37 -33.26 -46.77
CA LEU A 34 -2.40 -32.23 -46.66
C LEU A 34 -2.47 -31.59 -45.27
N LEU A 35 -2.37 -32.34 -44.16
CA LEU A 35 -2.30 -31.77 -42.81
C LEU A 35 -1.06 -30.88 -42.68
N THR A 36 0.11 -31.35 -43.11
CA THR A 36 1.34 -30.56 -43.13
C THR A 36 1.24 -29.36 -44.07
N LEU A 37 0.55 -29.48 -45.21
CA LEU A 37 0.30 -28.38 -46.13
C LEU A 37 -0.58 -27.31 -45.48
N ILE A 38 -1.66 -27.72 -44.82
CA ILE A 38 -2.58 -26.84 -44.11
C ILE A 38 -1.87 -26.16 -42.93
N GLU A 39 -1.08 -26.88 -42.14
CA GLU A 39 -0.24 -26.32 -41.08
C GLU A 39 0.75 -25.28 -41.63
N ASN A 40 1.36 -25.54 -42.79
CA ASN A 40 2.29 -24.61 -43.44
C ASN A 40 1.63 -23.32 -43.95
N PHE A 41 0.35 -23.38 -44.36
CA PHE A 41 -0.39 -22.21 -44.79
C PHE A 41 -1.07 -21.47 -43.63
N SER A 42 -1.55 -22.20 -42.64
CA SER A 42 -2.09 -21.62 -41.42
C SER A 42 -0.98 -20.86 -40.68
N THR A 43 0.22 -21.39 -40.54
CA THR A 43 1.36 -20.66 -39.96
C THR A 43 1.74 -19.38 -40.72
N PHE A 44 1.47 -19.32 -42.04
CA PHE A 44 1.81 -18.16 -42.87
C PHE A 44 0.78 -17.01 -42.79
N ASP A 45 -0.52 -17.30 -42.97
CA ASP A 45 -1.60 -16.30 -42.85
C ASP A 45 -2.93 -16.96 -42.43
N LYS A 46 -3.05 -17.18 -41.10
CA LYS A 46 -4.21 -17.83 -40.45
C LYS A 46 -5.55 -17.22 -40.86
N ARG A 47 -5.62 -15.89 -40.97
CA ARG A 47 -6.87 -15.16 -41.22
C ARG A 47 -7.35 -15.35 -42.65
N SER A 48 -6.48 -15.08 -43.63
CA SER A 48 -6.85 -15.20 -45.05
C SER A 48 -7.15 -16.64 -45.44
N PHE A 49 -6.36 -17.58 -44.91
CA PHE A 49 -6.54 -19.00 -45.16
C PHE A 49 -7.82 -19.55 -44.50
N GLY A 50 -8.06 -19.23 -43.23
CA GLY A 50 -9.29 -19.63 -42.53
C GLY A 50 -10.55 -19.07 -43.20
N ARG A 51 -10.53 -17.81 -43.66
CA ARG A 51 -11.62 -17.21 -44.44
C ARG A 51 -11.92 -17.96 -45.74
N GLN A 52 -10.88 -18.41 -46.46
CA GLN A 52 -11.08 -19.15 -47.71
C GLN A 52 -11.64 -20.54 -47.48
N ILE A 53 -11.18 -21.23 -46.43
CA ILE A 53 -11.74 -22.52 -46.02
C ILE A 53 -13.19 -22.39 -45.58
N ALA A 54 -13.54 -21.35 -44.82
CA ALA A 54 -14.90 -21.11 -44.34
C ALA A 54 -15.92 -21.02 -45.49
N ASN A 55 -15.50 -20.48 -46.64
CA ASN A 55 -16.33 -20.36 -47.83
C ASN A 55 -16.40 -21.66 -48.68
N SER A 56 -15.68 -22.71 -48.30
CA SER A 56 -15.60 -23.98 -49.04
C SER A 56 -16.39 -25.11 -48.36
N PRO A 57 -16.71 -26.21 -49.06
CA PRO A 57 -17.34 -27.39 -48.46
C PRO A 57 -16.50 -28.04 -47.34
N GLY A 58 -15.18 -27.79 -47.33
CA GLY A 58 -14.27 -28.32 -46.33
C GLY A 58 -14.53 -27.80 -44.91
N ALA A 59 -15.22 -26.67 -44.75
CA ALA A 59 -15.60 -26.16 -43.42
C ALA A 59 -16.50 -27.16 -42.67
N GLN A 60 -17.45 -27.81 -43.37
CA GLN A 60 -18.30 -28.83 -42.76
C GLN A 60 -17.48 -30.08 -42.40
N THR A 61 -16.54 -30.50 -43.25
CA THR A 61 -15.64 -31.61 -42.95
C THR A 61 -14.80 -31.33 -41.69
N LEU A 62 -14.24 -30.12 -41.56
CA LEU A 62 -13.51 -29.71 -40.36
C LEU A 62 -14.41 -29.66 -39.12
N LYS A 63 -15.66 -29.22 -39.26
CA LYS A 63 -16.66 -29.25 -38.19
C LYS A 63 -16.91 -30.68 -37.70
N GLU A 64 -17.13 -31.64 -38.60
CA GLU A 64 -17.36 -33.03 -38.19
C GLU A 64 -16.12 -33.68 -37.55
N LEU A 65 -14.90 -33.33 -37.98
CA LEU A 65 -13.66 -33.83 -37.36
C LEU A 65 -13.52 -33.43 -35.87
N LEU A 66 -14.15 -32.32 -35.45
CA LEU A 66 -14.14 -31.91 -34.04
C LEU A 66 -14.93 -32.84 -33.12
N PHE A 67 -15.90 -33.59 -33.65
CA PHE A 67 -16.77 -34.48 -32.86
C PHE A 67 -16.31 -35.94 -32.89
N ILE A 68 -15.18 -36.24 -33.52
CA ILE A 68 -14.58 -37.58 -33.51
C ILE A 68 -13.82 -37.76 -32.18
N SER A 69 -14.32 -38.66 -31.33
CA SER A 69 -13.73 -39.01 -30.02
C SER A 69 -12.55 -40.00 -30.11
N ASP A 70 -11.66 -39.85 -31.10
CA ASP A 70 -10.52 -40.74 -31.28
C ASP A 70 -9.24 -40.16 -30.65
N GLU A 71 -8.52 -40.95 -29.85
CA GLU A 71 -7.30 -40.52 -29.16
C GLU A 71 -6.04 -40.57 -30.03
N SER A 72 -6.19 -40.78 -31.35
CA SER A 72 -5.03 -40.80 -32.24
C SER A 72 -4.33 -39.44 -32.27
N THR A 73 -2.99 -39.48 -32.32
CA THR A 73 -2.13 -38.28 -32.38
C THR A 73 -2.46 -37.40 -33.60
N VAL A 74 -2.97 -37.99 -34.68
CA VAL A 74 -3.40 -37.30 -35.90
C VAL A 74 -4.67 -36.48 -35.66
N ILE A 75 -5.67 -37.02 -34.98
CA ILE A 75 -6.91 -36.30 -34.64
C ILE A 75 -6.63 -35.15 -33.67
N HIS A 76 -5.71 -35.35 -32.71
CA HIS A 76 -5.27 -34.26 -31.84
C HIS A 76 -4.62 -33.10 -32.62
N LYS A 77 -3.81 -33.38 -33.65
CA LYS A 77 -3.25 -32.34 -34.53
C LYS A 77 -4.34 -31.60 -35.31
N TRP A 78 -5.34 -32.32 -35.83
CA TRP A 78 -6.50 -31.71 -36.49
C TRP A 78 -7.28 -30.80 -35.54
N HIS A 79 -7.60 -31.26 -34.33
CA HIS A 79 -8.27 -30.45 -33.31
C HIS A 79 -7.50 -29.16 -33.02
N LYS A 80 -6.19 -29.25 -32.79
CA LYS A 80 -5.33 -28.09 -32.55
C LYS A 80 -5.36 -27.10 -33.71
N LEU A 81 -5.23 -27.60 -34.94
CA LEU A 81 -5.28 -26.78 -36.15
C LEU A 81 -6.64 -26.08 -36.32
N ILE A 82 -7.74 -26.79 -36.08
CA ILE A 82 -9.09 -26.24 -36.19
C ILE A 82 -9.30 -25.13 -35.16
N ILE A 83 -8.88 -25.33 -33.91
CA ILE A 83 -8.91 -24.30 -32.86
C ILE A 83 -8.09 -23.08 -33.28
N ASP A 84 -6.88 -23.27 -33.81
CA ASP A 84 -6.02 -22.19 -34.28
C ASP A 84 -6.64 -21.38 -35.43
N LEU A 85 -7.28 -22.04 -36.39
CA LEU A 85 -7.98 -21.37 -37.50
C LEU A 85 -9.21 -20.62 -36.99
N THR A 86 -10.01 -21.27 -36.16
CA THR A 86 -11.24 -20.70 -35.57
C THR A 86 -10.94 -19.48 -34.69
N MET A 87 -9.78 -19.45 -34.01
CA MET A 87 -9.35 -18.30 -33.21
C MET A 87 -9.11 -17.05 -34.07
N ASN A 88 -8.60 -17.22 -35.29
CA ASN A 88 -8.10 -16.11 -36.12
C ASN A 88 -9.02 -15.76 -37.31
N ALA A 89 -9.99 -16.61 -37.64
CA ALA A 89 -10.90 -16.42 -38.77
C ALA A 89 -12.35 -16.31 -38.29
N PHE A 90 -12.90 -15.09 -38.38
CA PHE A 90 -14.30 -14.80 -38.06
C PHE A 90 -15.26 -15.61 -38.93
N GLU A 91 -14.98 -15.68 -40.23
CA GLU A 91 -15.84 -16.35 -41.21
C GLU A 91 -15.97 -17.85 -40.92
N LEU A 92 -14.95 -18.46 -40.31
CA LEU A 92 -14.99 -19.87 -39.92
C LEU A 92 -15.88 -20.09 -38.68
N ARG A 93 -15.84 -19.16 -37.70
CA ARG A 93 -16.78 -19.19 -36.56
C ARG A 93 -18.21 -19.01 -37.03
N ASP A 94 -18.43 -18.07 -37.95
CA ASP A 94 -19.75 -17.82 -38.55
C ASP A 94 -20.27 -19.05 -39.31
N ALA A 95 -19.43 -19.73 -40.08
CA ALA A 95 -19.76 -20.97 -40.77
C ALA A 95 -20.12 -22.12 -39.81
N TYR A 96 -19.51 -22.19 -38.63
CA TYR A 96 -19.88 -23.19 -37.62
C TYR A 96 -21.23 -22.89 -36.98
N GLY A 97 -21.55 -21.62 -36.76
CA GLY A 97 -22.88 -21.17 -36.37
C GLY A 97 -23.39 -21.73 -35.03
N ARG A 98 -24.69 -21.51 -34.77
CA ARG A 98 -25.35 -21.85 -33.49
C ARG A 98 -25.45 -23.35 -33.25
N GLU A 99 -25.73 -24.12 -34.30
CA GLU A 99 -25.87 -25.57 -34.23
C GLU A 99 -24.60 -26.25 -33.67
N THR A 100 -23.42 -25.69 -33.97
CA THR A 100 -22.16 -26.22 -33.42
C THR A 100 -22.07 -25.97 -31.92
N ILE A 101 -22.48 -24.78 -31.44
CA ILE A 101 -22.49 -24.46 -30.01
C ILE A 101 -23.43 -25.43 -29.27
N ASP A 102 -24.65 -25.61 -29.79
CA ASP A 102 -25.65 -26.48 -29.17
C ASP A 102 -25.20 -27.95 -29.17
N ARG A 103 -24.63 -28.43 -30.28
CA ARG A 103 -24.10 -29.79 -30.37
C ARG A 103 -22.92 -30.02 -29.43
N VAL A 104 -22.00 -29.05 -29.30
CA VAL A 104 -20.87 -29.14 -28.36
C VAL A 104 -21.34 -29.19 -26.91
N ILE A 105 -22.39 -28.44 -26.56
CA ILE A 105 -22.97 -28.45 -25.22
C ILE A 105 -23.67 -29.79 -24.93
N GLN A 106 -24.44 -30.33 -25.90
CA GLN A 106 -25.13 -31.61 -25.76
C GLN A 106 -24.17 -32.81 -25.67
N GLU A 107 -23.10 -32.79 -26.47
CA GLU A 107 -22.07 -33.84 -26.52
C GLU A 107 -20.84 -33.51 -25.64
N TYR A 108 -21.00 -32.66 -24.62
CA TYR A 108 -19.88 -32.23 -23.79
C TYR A 108 -19.34 -33.40 -22.95
N ASP A 109 -18.09 -33.77 -23.20
CA ASP A 109 -17.37 -34.92 -22.60
C ASP A 109 -16.20 -34.46 -21.70
N SER A 110 -16.22 -33.20 -21.26
CA SER A 110 -15.10 -32.57 -20.54
C SER A 110 -13.79 -32.48 -21.33
N SER A 111 -13.80 -32.69 -22.65
CA SER A 111 -12.60 -32.52 -23.48
C SER A 111 -12.15 -31.06 -23.57
N ASP A 112 -10.84 -30.85 -23.47
CA ASP A 112 -10.22 -29.54 -23.58
C ASP A 112 -10.46 -28.89 -24.95
N THR A 113 -10.56 -29.69 -26.02
CA THR A 113 -10.83 -29.20 -27.38
C THR A 113 -12.21 -28.55 -27.47
N LYS A 114 -13.27 -29.25 -27.00
CA LYS A 114 -14.64 -28.74 -27.04
C LYS A 114 -14.79 -27.48 -26.19
N LEU A 115 -14.14 -27.45 -25.01
CA LEU A 115 -14.12 -26.27 -24.16
C LEU A 115 -13.41 -25.08 -24.82
N LYS A 116 -12.24 -25.30 -25.42
CA LYS A 116 -11.53 -24.26 -26.18
C LYS A 116 -12.38 -23.73 -27.31
N LEU A 117 -13.08 -24.61 -28.04
CA LEU A 117 -13.99 -24.23 -29.12
C LEU A 117 -15.13 -23.34 -28.61
N LEU A 118 -15.81 -23.72 -27.53
CA LEU A 118 -16.85 -22.90 -26.90
C LEU A 118 -16.32 -21.51 -26.51
N THR A 119 -15.12 -21.46 -25.94
CA THR A 119 -14.48 -20.21 -25.50
C THR A 119 -14.17 -19.28 -26.69
N LEU A 120 -13.95 -19.79 -27.91
CA LEU A 120 -13.71 -18.94 -29.09
C LEU A 120 -14.96 -18.19 -29.55
N PHE A 121 -16.16 -18.70 -29.25
CA PHE A 121 -17.40 -18.01 -29.58
C PHE A 121 -17.68 -16.77 -28.69
N THR A 122 -16.81 -16.47 -27.71
CA THR A 122 -16.88 -15.20 -26.96
C THR A 122 -16.49 -14.00 -27.82
N HIS A 123 -15.77 -14.19 -28.92
CA HIS A 123 -15.30 -13.12 -29.81
C HIS A 123 -16.44 -12.43 -30.56
N ASP A 124 -17.49 -13.18 -30.90
CA ASP A 124 -18.53 -12.73 -31.81
C ASP A 124 -19.82 -12.37 -31.07
N PRO A 125 -20.57 -11.32 -31.48
CA PRO A 125 -21.80 -10.91 -30.81
C PRO A 125 -22.86 -12.02 -30.73
N TRP A 126 -23.08 -12.75 -31.82
CA TRP A 126 -24.06 -13.83 -31.86
C TRP A 126 -23.59 -15.07 -31.08
N GLY A 127 -22.29 -15.34 -31.05
CA GLY A 127 -21.68 -16.42 -30.29
C GLY A 127 -21.87 -16.21 -28.80
N ARG A 128 -21.62 -14.98 -28.29
CA ARG A 128 -21.90 -14.60 -26.89
C ARG A 128 -23.35 -14.81 -26.51
N GLN A 129 -24.28 -14.38 -27.37
CA GLN A 129 -25.72 -14.58 -27.14
C GLN A 129 -26.08 -16.07 -27.06
N GLN A 130 -25.55 -16.91 -27.96
CA GLN A 130 -25.86 -18.34 -27.95
C GLN A 130 -25.23 -19.05 -26.74
N LEU A 131 -23.99 -18.73 -26.38
CA LEU A 131 -23.34 -19.24 -25.16
C LEU A 131 -24.15 -18.94 -23.91
N ARG A 132 -24.83 -17.79 -23.89
CA ARG A 132 -25.73 -17.38 -22.80
C ARG A 132 -27.00 -18.23 -22.76
N ILE A 133 -27.71 -18.34 -23.89
CA ILE A 133 -29.01 -19.01 -23.98
C ILE A 133 -28.89 -20.53 -23.81
N ALA A 134 -27.88 -21.13 -24.44
CA ALA A 134 -27.68 -22.58 -24.44
C ALA A 134 -26.95 -23.10 -23.19
N GLY A 135 -26.49 -22.21 -22.29
CA GLY A 135 -25.78 -22.60 -21.07
C GLY A 135 -24.28 -22.88 -21.25
N GLY A 136 -23.71 -22.65 -22.43
CA GLY A 136 -22.29 -22.88 -22.72
C GLY A 136 -21.34 -22.04 -21.84
N LEU A 137 -21.78 -20.87 -21.37
CA LEU A 137 -21.01 -20.04 -20.43
C LEU A 137 -20.77 -20.77 -19.10
N GLY A 138 -21.72 -21.59 -18.63
CA GLY A 138 -21.57 -22.42 -17.43
C GLY A 138 -20.41 -23.41 -17.56
N LEU A 139 -20.34 -24.12 -18.69
CA LEU A 139 -19.27 -25.07 -18.98
C LEU A 139 -17.89 -24.39 -19.05
N ILE A 140 -17.81 -23.18 -19.64
CA ILE A 140 -16.57 -22.38 -19.67
C ILE A 140 -16.10 -22.05 -18.24
N MET A 141 -17.01 -21.63 -17.36
CA MET A 141 -16.70 -21.30 -15.96
C MET A 141 -16.32 -22.54 -15.12
N GLU A 142 -16.98 -23.68 -15.36
CA GLU A 142 -16.64 -24.95 -14.72
C GLU A 142 -15.26 -25.45 -15.15
N GLY A 143 -14.91 -25.29 -16.42
CA GLY A 143 -13.66 -25.73 -17.01
C GLY A 143 -12.41 -24.99 -16.52
N CYS A 144 -12.53 -23.86 -15.83
CA CYS A 144 -11.43 -23.29 -15.06
C CYS A 144 -11.11 -24.19 -13.86
N SER A 145 -9.93 -24.82 -13.88
CA SER A 145 -9.37 -25.59 -12.78
C SER A 145 -9.23 -24.73 -11.54
N LYS A 146 -9.55 -25.27 -10.35
CA LYS A 146 -9.51 -24.50 -9.10
C LYS A 146 -8.09 -24.01 -8.73
N ASP A 147 -7.05 -24.76 -9.10
CA ASP A 147 -5.74 -24.61 -8.43
C ASP A 147 -4.52 -24.37 -9.36
N SER A 148 -4.70 -24.29 -10.69
CA SER A 148 -3.59 -24.30 -11.65
C SER A 148 -3.53 -23.09 -12.60
N PHE A 149 -2.33 -22.50 -12.70
CA PHE A 149 -1.94 -21.56 -13.76
C PHE A 149 -1.54 -22.29 -15.05
N ASP A 150 -2.42 -23.17 -15.54
CA ASP A 150 -2.15 -24.02 -16.70
C ASP A 150 -2.51 -23.32 -18.04
N THR A 151 -2.25 -24.02 -19.15
CA THR A 151 -2.58 -23.54 -20.50
C THR A 151 -4.09 -23.38 -20.73
N LYS A 152 -4.91 -24.15 -20.01
CA LYS A 152 -6.37 -24.14 -20.14
C LYS A 152 -6.93 -22.88 -19.48
N THR A 153 -6.53 -22.59 -18.24
CA THR A 153 -6.83 -21.35 -17.52
C THR A 153 -6.37 -20.13 -18.29
N PHE A 154 -5.15 -20.15 -18.85
CA PHE A 154 -4.67 -19.07 -19.73
C PHE A 154 -5.58 -18.84 -20.94
N PHE A 155 -5.95 -19.91 -21.64
CA PHE A 155 -6.81 -19.80 -22.81
C PHE A 155 -8.19 -19.27 -22.45
N ILE A 156 -8.79 -19.74 -21.36
CA ILE A 156 -10.10 -19.28 -20.91
C ILE A 156 -10.03 -17.81 -20.48
N ALA A 157 -9.12 -17.45 -19.56
CA ALA A 157 -8.98 -16.08 -19.05
C ALA A 157 -8.78 -15.06 -20.18
N LYS A 158 -7.88 -15.37 -21.13
CA LYS A 158 -7.63 -14.52 -22.30
C LYS A 158 -8.91 -14.26 -23.10
N ASN A 159 -9.70 -15.29 -23.35
CA ASN A 159 -10.86 -15.17 -24.23
C ASN A 159 -12.13 -14.66 -23.50
N LEU A 160 -12.19 -14.76 -22.17
CA LEU A 160 -13.24 -14.13 -21.37
C LEU A 160 -13.16 -12.59 -21.45
N SER A 161 -11.98 -12.01 -21.69
CA SER A 161 -11.85 -10.56 -21.88
C SER A 161 -12.75 -10.01 -23.01
N TYR A 162 -13.05 -10.80 -24.05
CA TYR A 162 -13.94 -10.39 -25.15
C TYR A 162 -15.42 -10.28 -24.73
N LEU A 163 -15.80 -10.80 -23.56
CA LEU A 163 -17.14 -10.62 -22.99
C LEU A 163 -17.40 -9.20 -22.51
N MET A 164 -16.38 -8.32 -22.50
CA MET A 164 -16.53 -6.89 -22.21
C MET A 164 -17.60 -6.18 -23.07
N HIS A 165 -17.93 -6.75 -24.24
CA HIS A 165 -18.91 -6.22 -25.16
C HIS A 165 -20.34 -6.76 -24.94
N ASP A 166 -20.57 -7.63 -23.95
CA ASP A 166 -21.88 -8.20 -23.64
C ASP A 166 -22.18 -8.13 -22.14
N LYS A 167 -22.99 -7.14 -21.77
CA LYS A 167 -23.43 -6.88 -20.39
C LYS A 167 -24.11 -8.11 -19.75
N GLU A 168 -24.96 -8.81 -20.47
CA GLU A 168 -25.73 -9.93 -19.92
C GLU A 168 -24.84 -11.13 -19.59
N CYS A 169 -23.81 -11.38 -20.40
CA CYS A 169 -22.79 -12.39 -20.10
C CYS A 169 -22.01 -12.05 -18.83
N LEU A 170 -21.64 -10.78 -18.65
CA LEU A 170 -20.91 -10.33 -17.46
C LEU A 170 -21.75 -10.43 -16.20
N ILE A 171 -23.04 -10.13 -16.26
CA ILE A 171 -23.97 -10.33 -15.14
C ILE A 171 -24.05 -11.81 -14.75
N MET A 172 -24.13 -12.72 -15.74
CA MET A 172 -24.13 -14.16 -15.46
C MET A 172 -22.83 -14.68 -14.86
N ILE A 173 -21.69 -14.13 -15.28
CA ILE A 173 -20.38 -14.43 -14.68
C ILE A 173 -20.34 -13.97 -13.24
N CYS A 174 -20.75 -12.71 -12.98
CA CYS A 174 -20.78 -12.16 -11.64
C CYS A 174 -21.64 -13.01 -10.71
N ARG A 175 -22.81 -13.46 -11.20
CA ARG A 175 -23.78 -14.31 -10.48
C ARG A 175 -23.28 -15.69 -10.12
N ASN A 176 -22.21 -16.17 -10.75
CA ASN A 176 -21.64 -17.47 -10.44
C ASN A 176 -20.59 -17.35 -9.32
N ASP A 177 -21.03 -17.51 -8.07
CA ASP A 177 -20.16 -17.41 -6.90
C ASP A 177 -18.98 -18.40 -6.96
N ALA A 178 -19.23 -19.64 -7.41
CA ALA A 178 -18.18 -20.65 -7.53
C ALA A 178 -17.07 -20.23 -8.51
N PHE A 179 -17.41 -19.53 -9.59
CA PHE A 179 -16.44 -19.02 -10.54
C PHE A 179 -15.72 -17.77 -10.00
N MET A 180 -16.45 -16.86 -9.36
CA MET A 180 -15.85 -15.69 -8.72
C MET A 180 -14.85 -16.09 -7.63
N ASP A 181 -15.20 -17.06 -6.79
CA ASP A 181 -14.33 -17.56 -5.74
C ASP A 181 -13.06 -18.23 -6.32
N LYS A 182 -13.18 -18.92 -7.47
CA LYS A 182 -12.01 -19.44 -8.22
C LYS A 182 -11.10 -18.31 -8.72
N ILE A 183 -11.65 -17.24 -9.29
CA ILE A 183 -10.86 -16.08 -9.76
C ILE A 183 -10.10 -15.45 -8.58
N LEU A 184 -10.81 -15.19 -7.47
CA LEU A 184 -10.22 -14.59 -6.28
C LEU A 184 -9.13 -15.48 -5.69
N PHE A 185 -9.35 -16.80 -5.64
CA PHE A 185 -8.36 -17.76 -5.20
C PHE A 185 -7.08 -17.72 -6.04
N LEU A 186 -7.19 -17.73 -7.38
CA LEU A 186 -6.01 -17.66 -8.25
C LEU A 186 -5.24 -16.35 -8.10
N LEU A 187 -5.96 -15.21 -7.97
CA LEU A 187 -5.34 -13.91 -7.73
C LEU A 187 -4.64 -13.86 -6.37
N GLN A 188 -5.27 -14.39 -5.32
CA GLN A 188 -4.70 -14.42 -3.98
C GLN A 188 -3.49 -15.36 -3.90
N LYS A 189 -3.56 -16.52 -4.57
CA LYS A 189 -2.44 -17.45 -4.73
C LYS A 189 -1.23 -16.75 -5.36
N TYR A 190 -1.47 -16.01 -6.46
CA TYR A 190 -0.41 -15.20 -7.08
C TYR A 190 0.17 -14.14 -6.14
N CYS A 191 -0.69 -13.42 -5.39
CA CYS A 191 -0.22 -12.41 -4.44
C CYS A 191 0.65 -13.04 -3.34
N ASN A 192 0.22 -14.18 -2.77
CA ASN A 192 0.96 -14.85 -1.71
C ASN A 192 2.32 -15.37 -2.19
N GLU A 193 2.40 -15.91 -3.42
CA GLU A 193 3.65 -16.39 -4.03
C GLU A 193 4.61 -15.24 -4.42
N THR A 194 4.10 -14.04 -4.69
CA THR A 194 4.92 -12.88 -5.14
C THR A 194 5.24 -11.87 -4.04
N ASN A 195 4.56 -11.96 -2.89
CA ASN A 195 4.75 -11.05 -1.75
C ASN A 195 6.12 -11.21 -1.05
N GLU A 196 6.93 -12.22 -1.38
CA GLU A 196 8.23 -12.50 -0.73
C GLU A 196 9.36 -11.55 -1.14
N LYS A 197 9.23 -10.77 -2.22
CA LYS A 197 10.23 -9.76 -2.58
C LYS A 197 9.89 -8.44 -1.91
N ASP A 198 10.07 -8.43 -0.60
CA ASP A 198 9.93 -7.22 0.22
C ASP A 198 10.77 -6.08 -0.37
N CYS A 199 10.24 -4.86 -0.24
CA CYS A 199 11.03 -3.66 -0.46
C CYS A 199 12.34 -3.81 0.32
N PRO A 200 13.53 -3.55 -0.27
CA PRO A 200 14.79 -3.78 0.41
C PRO A 200 14.70 -3.25 1.82
N ALA A 201 14.86 -4.17 2.79
CA ALA A 201 14.69 -3.85 4.19
C ALA A 201 15.51 -2.60 4.53
N PRO A 202 15.06 -1.77 5.49
CA PRO A 202 15.75 -0.53 5.86
C PRO A 202 17.20 -0.75 6.33
N GLU A 203 17.63 -1.99 6.53
CA GLU A 203 18.90 -2.31 7.19
C GLU A 203 20.12 -2.31 6.26
N SER A 204 19.98 -2.26 4.92
CA SER A 204 21.15 -2.47 4.03
C SER A 204 21.51 -1.38 3.03
N ARG A 205 20.81 -0.23 2.97
CA ARG A 205 21.23 1.04 2.30
C ARG A 205 20.04 2.00 2.27
N ILE A 206 19.76 2.70 3.37
CA ILE A 206 18.85 3.85 3.33
C ILE A 206 19.57 4.95 2.58
N THR A 207 19.26 5.13 1.31
CA THR A 207 19.64 6.36 0.63
C THR A 207 18.79 7.48 1.21
N LEU A 208 19.46 8.51 1.70
CA LEU A 208 18.79 9.61 2.40
C LEU A 208 18.36 10.67 1.39
N ARG A 209 17.21 11.29 1.66
CA ARG A 209 16.69 12.42 0.86
C ARG A 209 17.70 13.57 0.79
N PRO A 210 17.66 14.41 -0.25
CA PRO A 210 18.44 15.66 -0.35
C PRO A 210 18.29 16.57 0.87
N ASP A 211 17.09 16.59 1.45
CA ASP A 211 16.74 17.41 2.62
C ASP A 211 17.17 16.74 3.94
N SER A 212 17.79 15.56 3.88
CA SER A 212 18.36 14.91 5.05
C SER A 212 19.62 15.66 5.51
N PRO A 213 19.79 15.91 6.81
CA PRO A 213 21.01 16.51 7.35
C PRO A 213 22.28 15.68 7.12
N ASN A 214 22.17 14.43 6.63
CA ASN A 214 23.29 13.54 6.30
C ASN A 214 23.45 13.34 4.77
N PHE A 215 22.71 14.06 3.92
CA PHE A 215 22.78 13.90 2.47
C PHE A 215 24.19 14.16 1.91
N LEU A 216 24.91 15.14 2.47
CA LEU A 216 26.29 15.47 2.05
C LEU A 216 27.29 14.37 2.45
N GLN A 217 27.16 13.81 3.65
CA GLN A 217 28.01 12.72 4.14
C GLN A 217 27.81 11.43 3.32
N HIS A 218 26.55 11.14 2.94
CA HIS A 218 26.22 10.00 2.08
C HIS A 218 26.58 10.24 0.60
N LEU A 219 26.59 11.51 0.14
CA LEU A 219 27.06 11.90 -1.19
C LEU A 219 28.58 11.81 -1.33
N GLU A 220 29.36 12.02 -0.26
CA GLU A 220 30.81 11.83 -0.28
C GLU A 220 31.20 10.36 -0.48
N GLU A 221 30.43 9.43 0.10
CA GLU A 221 30.54 7.98 -0.17
C GLU A 221 30.05 7.59 -1.58
N LYS A 222 29.02 8.28 -2.11
CA LYS A 222 28.42 7.99 -3.43
C LYS A 222 29.06 8.71 -4.62
N ARG A 223 29.92 9.71 -4.42
CA ARG A 223 30.53 10.52 -5.48
C ARG A 223 31.42 9.75 -6.46
N GLN A 224 31.59 8.43 -6.27
CA GLN A 224 32.23 7.55 -7.24
C GLN A 224 31.30 7.01 -8.35
N ASN A 225 29.97 7.20 -8.29
CA ASN A 225 29.08 6.71 -9.36
C ASN A 225 27.88 7.65 -9.64
N MET A 226 28.03 8.42 -10.71
CA MET A 226 27.07 9.15 -11.57
C MET A 226 25.71 9.69 -11.06
N ASN A 227 25.51 10.96 -11.47
CA ASN A 227 24.35 11.66 -12.07
C ASN A 227 22.91 11.32 -11.61
N VAL A 228 22.27 12.28 -10.95
CA VAL A 228 20.85 12.29 -10.61
C VAL A 228 20.18 13.55 -11.18
N THR A 229 19.06 13.34 -11.86
CA THR A 229 18.04 14.36 -12.15
C THR A 229 16.88 14.25 -11.13
N ASN A 230 16.48 15.42 -10.62
CA ASN A 230 15.40 15.68 -9.64
C ASN A 230 14.03 15.08 -10.01
N PHE A 231 13.15 14.88 -9.01
CA PHE A 231 11.78 15.44 -8.96
C PHE A 231 11.09 15.22 -7.59
N TYR A 232 10.46 16.30 -7.09
CA TYR A 232 9.62 16.47 -5.89
C TYR A 232 8.20 15.90 -6.07
N VAL A 233 7.58 15.31 -5.03
CA VAL A 233 6.14 15.47 -4.68
C VAL A 233 5.94 15.18 -3.18
N ASP A 234 5.25 16.10 -2.50
CA ASP A 234 5.06 16.15 -1.06
C ASP A 234 3.66 15.74 -0.59
N PHE A 235 3.52 15.47 0.71
CA PHE A 235 2.34 14.79 1.26
C PHE A 235 1.09 15.69 1.46
N ALA A 236 1.17 16.96 1.08
CA ALA A 236 0.27 18.08 1.40
C ALA A 236 -1.07 18.11 0.62
N ASP A 237 -1.17 17.45 -0.53
CA ASP A 237 -2.27 17.74 -1.47
C ASP A 237 -3.64 17.16 -1.11
N LEU A 238 -3.77 16.38 -0.04
CA LEU A 238 -5.11 15.89 0.37
C LEU A 238 -6.01 17.01 0.91
N GLU A 239 -5.43 18.08 1.48
CA GLU A 239 -6.17 19.29 1.89
C GLU A 239 -6.30 20.32 0.74
N ALA A 240 -5.36 20.34 -0.22
CA ALA A 240 -5.33 21.32 -1.31
C ALA A 240 -6.25 20.96 -2.50
N SER A 241 -6.72 19.70 -2.60
CA SER A 241 -7.45 19.20 -3.78
C SER A 241 -8.97 19.31 -3.74
N ILE A 242 -9.56 20.02 -2.77
CA ILE A 242 -11.03 20.19 -2.68
C ILE A 242 -11.33 21.69 -2.72
N PRO A 243 -12.14 22.19 -3.69
CA PRO A 243 -12.56 23.58 -3.67
C PRO A 243 -13.30 23.85 -2.36
N ALA A 244 -12.77 24.78 -1.57
CA ALA A 244 -13.51 25.33 -0.45
C ALA A 244 -14.83 25.89 -1.00
N ALA A 245 -15.95 25.25 -0.64
CA ALA A 245 -17.28 25.74 -0.94
C ALA A 245 -17.49 27.06 -0.16
N GLN A 246 -17.02 28.17 -0.72
CA GLN A 246 -17.35 29.49 -0.25
C GLN A 246 -18.80 29.81 -0.64
N GLY A 247 -19.62 30.07 0.37
CA GLY A 247 -20.66 31.10 0.35
C GLY A 247 -21.77 30.99 -0.70
N SER A 248 -22.91 30.47 -0.26
CA SER A 248 -24.27 30.88 -0.67
C SER A 248 -24.53 31.16 -2.17
N SER A 249 -25.02 30.15 -2.88
CA SER A 249 -26.13 30.31 -3.83
C SER A 249 -26.79 28.95 -4.07
N SER A 250 -28.13 28.98 -4.22
CA SER A 250 -29.05 27.83 -4.32
C SER A 250 -28.61 26.69 -5.26
N PRO A 251 -29.11 25.45 -5.04
CA PRO A 251 -28.64 24.27 -5.76
C PRO A 251 -29.11 24.31 -7.22
N ARG A 252 -28.18 24.46 -8.16
CA ARG A 252 -28.41 24.04 -9.55
C ARG A 252 -28.31 22.52 -9.61
N ILE A 253 -29.48 21.89 -9.55
CA ILE A 253 -29.76 20.53 -9.99
C ILE A 253 -29.05 20.30 -11.34
N ARG A 254 -27.99 19.49 -11.35
CA ARG A 254 -27.54 18.85 -12.60
C ARG A 254 -28.39 17.59 -12.79
N SER A 255 -29.58 17.82 -13.33
CA SER A 255 -30.41 16.78 -13.90
C SER A 255 -29.88 16.44 -15.30
N ALA A 256 -29.33 15.23 -15.45
CA ALA A 256 -29.37 14.50 -16.70
C ALA A 256 -29.42 12.99 -16.38
N TRP A 257 -30.43 12.61 -15.60
CA TRP A 257 -31.04 11.30 -15.74
C TRP A 257 -32.08 11.43 -16.85
N SER A 258 -32.09 10.51 -17.81
CA SER A 258 -33.25 10.26 -18.65
C SER A 258 -33.55 8.77 -18.62
N PRO A 259 -34.76 8.36 -18.16
CA PRO A 259 -35.17 6.98 -17.97
C PRO A 259 -35.81 6.39 -19.23
N SER A 260 -35.85 5.06 -19.27
CA SER A 260 -36.47 4.26 -20.34
C SER A 260 -38.00 4.19 -20.25
N ALA A 261 -38.63 4.09 -21.43
CA ALA A 261 -39.96 3.55 -21.77
C ALA A 261 -41.21 4.47 -21.86
N SER A 262 -41.71 4.65 -23.09
CA SER A 262 -43.14 4.56 -23.44
C SER A 262 -43.32 4.24 -24.94
N LEU A 263 -44.44 3.58 -25.26
CA LEU A 263 -44.74 2.79 -26.46
C LEU A 263 -45.42 3.58 -27.61
N THR A 264 -45.25 3.04 -28.83
CA THR A 264 -46.10 3.08 -30.06
C THR A 264 -46.30 4.39 -30.85
N SER A 265 -45.73 4.45 -32.06
CA SER A 265 -46.48 4.55 -33.34
C SER A 265 -45.58 4.13 -34.52
N ALA A 266 -46.19 3.61 -35.59
CA ALA A 266 -45.59 2.68 -36.55
C ALA A 266 -44.94 3.33 -37.79
N SER A 267 -43.77 2.77 -38.18
CA SER A 267 -43.26 2.46 -39.55
C SER A 267 -43.05 3.58 -40.61
N PRO A 268 -42.25 3.36 -41.69
CA PRO A 268 -41.15 2.41 -41.94
C PRO A 268 -39.84 3.06 -42.48
N SER A 269 -38.73 2.33 -42.42
CA SER A 269 -37.40 2.63 -43.02
C SER A 269 -37.43 2.67 -44.57
N PRO A 270 -36.43 3.29 -45.27
CA PRO A 270 -35.14 2.62 -45.53
C PRO A 270 -33.87 3.52 -45.65
N SER A 271 -32.76 3.03 -45.07
CA SER A 271 -31.30 3.00 -45.44
C SER A 271 -30.60 4.14 -46.27
N PRO A 272 -29.26 4.08 -46.50
CA PRO A 272 -28.25 4.80 -45.70
C PRO A 272 -27.32 5.72 -46.53
N SER A 273 -26.90 6.87 -45.97
CA SER A 273 -25.75 7.61 -46.53
C SER A 273 -25.11 8.57 -45.53
N SER A 274 -23.84 8.26 -45.22
CA SER A 274 -22.69 9.15 -45.14
C SER A 274 -22.94 10.65 -44.87
N ALA A 275 -22.68 11.11 -43.66
CA ALA A 275 -22.23 12.49 -43.42
C ALA A 275 -21.32 12.55 -42.18
N ARG A 276 -20.08 12.97 -42.41
CA ARG A 276 -19.15 13.48 -41.41
C ARG A 276 -19.81 14.60 -40.61
N SER A 277 -19.68 14.57 -39.28
CA SER A 277 -19.69 15.80 -38.48
C SER A 277 -18.60 15.74 -37.42
N THR A 278 -17.70 16.70 -37.57
CA THR A 278 -16.66 17.18 -36.65
C THR A 278 -17.13 17.36 -35.22
N PHE A 279 -16.51 16.66 -34.29
CA PHE A 279 -16.26 17.11 -32.92
C PHE A 279 -14.79 16.88 -32.61
N SER A 280 -14.09 17.98 -32.38
CA SER A 280 -12.72 18.06 -31.89
C SER A 280 -12.78 18.19 -30.37
N ASP A 281 -12.24 17.19 -29.67
CA ASP A 281 -11.73 17.30 -28.30
C ASP A 281 -10.52 16.35 -28.18
N ASP A 282 -9.41 16.91 -27.71
CA ASP A 282 -8.09 16.30 -27.55
C ASP A 282 -8.11 15.17 -26.53
N ASP A 283 -8.08 13.91 -27.00
CA ASP A 283 -7.70 12.72 -26.21
C ASP A 283 -7.30 11.53 -27.12
N SER A 284 -6.78 11.82 -28.32
CA SER A 284 -6.64 10.84 -29.41
C SER A 284 -5.33 10.05 -29.48
N ASP A 285 -4.48 10.04 -28.46
CA ASP A 285 -3.15 9.39 -28.57
C ASP A 285 -2.98 8.07 -27.76
N ALA A 286 -4.05 7.53 -27.16
CA ALA A 286 -3.98 6.26 -26.43
C ALA A 286 -4.72 5.07 -27.08
N TRP A 287 -5.45 5.28 -28.19
CA TRP A 287 -6.45 4.33 -28.68
C TRP A 287 -6.01 3.42 -29.85
N THR A 288 -4.75 3.45 -30.26
CA THR A 288 -4.23 2.64 -31.39
C THR A 288 -3.28 1.50 -31.01
N THR A 289 -3.06 1.21 -29.72
CA THR A 289 -2.03 0.22 -29.30
C THR A 289 -2.56 -1.15 -28.88
N LEU A 290 -3.84 -1.46 -29.10
CA LEU A 290 -4.44 -2.77 -28.79
C LEU A 290 -4.77 -3.57 -30.06
N HIS A 291 -3.78 -3.73 -30.94
CA HIS A 291 -3.65 -4.98 -31.67
C HIS A 291 -2.61 -5.83 -30.95
N PRO A 292 -2.90 -7.08 -30.54
CA PRO A 292 -1.86 -7.96 -30.02
C PRO A 292 -0.81 -8.09 -31.10
N LYS A 293 0.40 -7.57 -30.84
CA LYS A 293 1.58 -7.82 -31.68
C LYS A 293 1.71 -9.32 -31.86
N LYS A 294 2.02 -9.76 -33.07
CA LYS A 294 2.33 -11.16 -33.40
C LYS A 294 3.42 -11.67 -32.45
N GLU A 295 3.05 -12.42 -31.42
CA GLU A 295 3.98 -13.26 -30.68
C GLU A 295 4.03 -14.61 -31.40
N ASP A 296 5.19 -14.89 -32.02
CA ASP A 296 5.51 -16.21 -32.56
C ASP A 296 5.59 -17.22 -31.42
N ILE A 297 4.71 -18.21 -31.44
CA ILE A 297 4.80 -19.39 -30.57
C ILE A 297 5.86 -20.32 -31.19
N GLY A 298 7.13 -20.07 -30.88
CA GLY A 298 8.25 -20.97 -31.22
C GLY A 298 8.29 -22.16 -30.27
N TRP A 299 8.21 -23.37 -30.83
CA TRP A 299 8.40 -24.63 -30.11
C TRP A 299 9.89 -25.00 -30.19
N TYR A 300 10.61 -25.06 -29.06
CA TYR A 300 12.01 -25.52 -29.01
C TYR A 300 12.11 -26.94 -28.46
N SER A 301 13.08 -27.65 -29.04
CA SER A 301 13.54 -29.02 -28.77
C SER A 301 14.26 -29.15 -27.43
N ASP A 302 14.01 -30.27 -26.74
CA ASP A 302 14.58 -30.59 -25.42
C ASP A 302 16.11 -30.64 -25.42
N SER A 303 16.71 -29.72 -24.66
CA SER A 303 18.07 -29.83 -24.09
C SER A 303 18.13 -29.07 -22.76
N GLU A 304 19.03 -29.45 -21.87
CA GLU A 304 19.06 -29.04 -20.44
C GLU A 304 19.22 -27.50 -20.18
N GLU A 305 19.41 -26.68 -21.21
CA GLU A 305 19.24 -25.20 -21.15
C GLU A 305 17.75 -24.74 -21.08
N ASP A 306 16.81 -25.69 -21.07
CA ASP A 306 15.37 -25.43 -21.17
C ASP A 306 14.66 -25.19 -19.83
N GLU A 307 15.23 -25.54 -18.68
CA GLU A 307 14.55 -25.38 -17.37
C GLU A 307 14.33 -23.89 -17.01
N GLU A 308 15.36 -23.04 -17.13
CA GLU A 308 15.24 -21.59 -16.88
C GLU A 308 14.32 -20.90 -17.91
N LYS A 309 14.38 -21.32 -19.18
CA LYS A 309 13.48 -20.78 -20.23
C LYS A 309 12.04 -21.25 -20.04
N LYS A 310 11.82 -22.50 -19.60
CA LYS A 310 10.51 -23.06 -19.25
C LYS A 310 9.93 -22.35 -18.02
N GLU A 311 10.76 -22.04 -17.02
CA GLU A 311 10.33 -21.31 -15.82
C GLU A 311 10.01 -19.84 -16.12
N MET A 312 10.85 -19.14 -16.89
CA MET A 312 10.56 -17.78 -17.37
C MET A 312 9.28 -17.73 -18.24
N CYS A 313 9.02 -18.77 -19.04
CA CYS A 313 7.76 -18.90 -19.80
C CYS A 313 6.55 -19.21 -18.90
N ARG A 314 6.74 -19.91 -17.78
CA ARG A 314 5.70 -20.16 -16.78
C ARG A 314 5.38 -18.89 -15.99
N GLU A 315 6.39 -18.14 -15.54
CA GLU A 315 6.22 -16.86 -14.86
C GLU A 315 5.50 -15.85 -15.77
N ASN A 316 5.95 -15.67 -17.00
CA ASN A 316 5.28 -14.79 -17.98
C ASN A 316 3.84 -15.24 -18.27
N ARG A 317 3.54 -16.55 -18.21
CA ARG A 317 2.17 -17.06 -18.34
C ARG A 317 1.32 -16.73 -17.10
N ARG A 318 1.85 -16.92 -15.89
CA ARG A 318 1.15 -16.59 -14.63
C ARG A 318 0.73 -15.13 -14.63
N ASP A 319 1.67 -14.23 -14.93
CA ASP A 319 1.41 -12.79 -15.03
C ASP A 319 0.31 -12.49 -16.03
N LYS A 320 0.39 -13.06 -17.24
CA LYS A 320 -0.64 -12.88 -18.27
C LYS A 320 -2.02 -13.41 -17.84
N ILE A 321 -2.10 -14.55 -17.14
CA ILE A 321 -3.37 -15.06 -16.58
C ILE A 321 -3.96 -14.02 -15.62
N VAL A 322 -3.16 -13.57 -14.66
CA VAL A 322 -3.57 -12.59 -13.64
C VAL A 322 -4.04 -11.28 -14.28
N MET A 323 -3.31 -10.79 -15.29
CA MET A 323 -3.68 -9.61 -16.07
C MET A 323 -5.06 -9.78 -16.74
N TYR A 324 -5.34 -10.92 -17.36
CA TYR A 324 -6.65 -11.17 -17.98
C TYR A 324 -7.77 -11.33 -16.94
N LEU A 325 -7.52 -11.97 -15.81
CA LEU A 325 -8.50 -12.07 -14.73
C LEU A 325 -8.81 -10.71 -14.09
N LEU A 326 -7.80 -9.85 -13.94
CA LEU A 326 -7.97 -8.47 -13.52
C LEU A 326 -8.81 -7.67 -14.51
N ASP A 327 -8.63 -7.90 -15.82
CA ASP A 327 -9.47 -7.28 -16.85
C ASP A 327 -10.93 -7.69 -16.69
N VAL A 328 -11.20 -8.98 -16.44
CA VAL A 328 -12.56 -9.45 -16.16
C VAL A 328 -13.16 -8.71 -14.97
N ILE A 329 -12.43 -8.58 -13.84
CA ILE A 329 -12.93 -7.84 -12.67
C ILE A 329 -13.14 -6.34 -12.99
N ASP A 330 -12.21 -5.68 -13.69
CA ASP A 330 -12.35 -4.27 -14.13
C ASP A 330 -13.65 -4.08 -14.93
N TRP A 331 -13.95 -4.99 -15.86
CA TRP A 331 -15.20 -4.97 -16.63
C TRP A 331 -16.44 -5.29 -15.80
N LEU A 332 -16.37 -6.24 -14.87
CA LEU A 332 -17.49 -6.55 -13.97
C LEU A 332 -17.90 -5.33 -13.14
N THR A 333 -16.94 -4.55 -12.65
CA THR A 333 -17.19 -3.29 -11.91
C THR A 333 -17.68 -2.12 -12.77
N HIS A 334 -17.73 -2.27 -14.09
CA HIS A 334 -18.28 -1.24 -14.97
C HIS A 334 -19.82 -1.22 -14.93
N TYR A 335 -20.45 -2.32 -14.51
CA TYR A 335 -21.90 -2.49 -14.54
C TYR A 335 -22.48 -2.42 -13.12
N PRO A 336 -23.33 -1.41 -12.82
CA PRO A 336 -23.91 -1.23 -11.49
C PRO A 336 -24.66 -2.45 -10.97
N GLU A 337 -25.28 -3.24 -11.84
CA GLU A 337 -26.02 -4.44 -11.48
C GLU A 337 -25.16 -5.52 -10.80
N ASN A 338 -23.84 -5.47 -11.00
CA ASN A 338 -22.89 -6.40 -10.40
C ASN A 338 -22.39 -5.91 -9.03
N HIS A 339 -22.56 -4.63 -8.69
CA HIS A 339 -21.88 -4.03 -7.54
C HIS A 339 -22.24 -4.72 -6.23
N LEU A 340 -23.52 -4.99 -5.96
CA LEU A 340 -23.95 -5.68 -4.74
C LEU A 340 -23.24 -7.03 -4.52
N GLN A 341 -23.04 -7.79 -5.60
CA GLN A 341 -22.37 -9.09 -5.52
C GLN A 341 -20.83 -8.97 -5.42
N LEU A 342 -20.26 -7.87 -5.90
CA LEU A 342 -18.83 -7.58 -5.81
C LEU A 342 -18.44 -6.92 -4.48
N LEU A 343 -19.40 -6.35 -3.74
CA LEU A 343 -19.20 -5.73 -2.42
C LEU A 343 -18.98 -6.77 -1.31
N ARG A 344 -18.02 -7.68 -1.51
CA ARG A 344 -17.64 -8.74 -0.57
C ARG A 344 -16.21 -8.54 -0.09
N LYS A 345 -15.94 -8.90 1.17
CA LYS A 345 -14.61 -8.81 1.79
C LYS A 345 -13.49 -9.45 0.94
N PRO A 346 -13.66 -10.68 0.41
CA PRO A 346 -12.60 -11.34 -0.36
C PRO A 346 -12.21 -10.59 -1.64
N VAL A 347 -13.16 -9.87 -2.26
CA VAL A 347 -12.90 -9.07 -3.47
C VAL A 347 -11.97 -7.91 -3.12
N PHE A 348 -12.29 -7.14 -2.08
CA PHE A 348 -11.46 -6.01 -1.66
C PHE A 348 -10.10 -6.47 -1.13
N GLU A 349 -10.03 -7.54 -0.34
CA GLU A 349 -8.75 -8.08 0.15
C GLU A 349 -7.85 -8.52 -1.00
N THR A 350 -8.42 -9.19 -2.01
CA THR A 350 -7.67 -9.60 -3.21
C THR A 350 -7.19 -8.38 -3.99
N LEU A 351 -8.07 -7.41 -4.29
CA LEU A 351 -7.70 -6.21 -5.04
C LEU A 351 -6.68 -5.33 -4.29
N VAL A 352 -6.78 -5.24 -2.95
CA VAL A 352 -5.80 -4.56 -2.09
C VAL A 352 -4.47 -5.31 -2.09
N SER A 353 -4.49 -6.65 -2.05
CA SER A 353 -3.28 -7.47 -2.08
C SER A 353 -2.51 -7.31 -3.40
N ILE A 354 -3.20 -7.10 -4.52
CA ILE A 354 -2.59 -6.89 -5.84
C ILE A 354 -1.66 -5.68 -5.85
N PHE A 355 -1.92 -4.63 -5.06
CA PHE A 355 -0.99 -3.51 -4.93
C PHE A 355 0.37 -3.94 -4.39
N SER A 356 0.48 -5.07 -3.69
CA SER A 356 1.73 -5.59 -3.14
C SER A 356 2.59 -6.35 -4.16
N THR A 357 2.06 -6.67 -5.34
CA THR A 357 2.72 -7.49 -6.38
C THR A 357 3.68 -6.69 -7.29
N GLU A 358 4.40 -7.39 -8.18
CA GLU A 358 5.30 -6.81 -9.19
C GLU A 358 4.63 -6.50 -10.54
N LEU A 359 3.30 -6.55 -10.62
CA LEU A 359 2.57 -6.31 -11.86
C LEU A 359 2.83 -4.89 -12.42
N PRO A 360 2.73 -4.70 -13.75
CA PRO A 360 2.85 -3.38 -14.36
C PRO A 360 1.83 -2.38 -13.77
N ILE A 361 2.26 -1.12 -13.62
CA ILE A 361 1.44 -0.02 -13.05
C ILE A 361 0.08 0.10 -13.75
N SER A 362 0.00 -0.18 -15.06
CA SER A 362 -1.27 -0.17 -15.80
C SER A 362 -2.32 -1.12 -15.23
N TYR A 363 -1.92 -2.28 -14.69
CA TYR A 363 -2.84 -3.26 -14.10
C TYR A 363 -3.13 -2.97 -12.63
N ILE A 364 -2.16 -2.44 -11.89
CA ILE A 364 -2.40 -1.89 -10.54
C ILE A 364 -3.44 -0.76 -10.62
N SER A 365 -3.35 0.09 -11.65
CA SER A 365 -4.33 1.15 -11.89
C SER A 365 -5.73 0.61 -12.17
N LYS A 366 -5.86 -0.55 -12.86
CA LYS A 366 -7.15 -1.23 -13.06
C LYS A 366 -7.76 -1.67 -11.74
N ALA A 367 -6.99 -2.32 -10.86
CA ALA A 367 -7.47 -2.68 -9.53
C ALA A 367 -7.94 -1.46 -8.73
N CYS A 368 -7.20 -0.34 -8.79
CA CYS A 368 -7.60 0.92 -8.18
C CYS A 368 -8.92 1.46 -8.76
N ARG A 369 -9.09 1.45 -10.09
CA ARG A 369 -10.34 1.87 -10.75
C ARG A 369 -11.52 0.99 -10.34
N SER A 370 -11.34 -0.33 -10.30
CA SER A 370 -12.35 -1.28 -9.85
C SER A 370 -12.83 -0.96 -8.43
N ILE A 371 -11.91 -0.74 -7.49
CA ILE A 371 -12.23 -0.34 -6.11
C ILE A 371 -13.00 0.99 -6.10
N LYS A 372 -12.53 2.01 -6.82
CA LYS A 372 -13.18 3.33 -6.86
C LYS A 372 -14.60 3.26 -7.44
N ARG A 373 -14.84 2.42 -8.47
CA ARG A 373 -16.19 2.21 -9.03
C ARG A 373 -17.14 1.56 -8.01
N LEU A 374 -16.66 0.53 -7.31
CA LEU A 374 -17.45 -0.11 -6.25
C LEU A 374 -17.78 0.85 -5.11
N ILE A 375 -16.82 1.71 -4.72
CA ILE A 375 -17.04 2.75 -3.70
C ILE A 375 -18.10 3.76 -4.14
N ARG A 376 -18.13 4.14 -5.42
CA ARG A 376 -19.10 5.10 -5.97
C ARG A 376 -20.52 4.56 -6.09
N SER A 377 -20.73 3.27 -5.90
CA SER A 377 -22.07 2.69 -6.00
C SER A 377 -22.95 3.21 -4.87
N GLU A 378 -24.17 3.68 -5.18
CA GLU A 378 -25.08 4.26 -4.17
C GLU A 378 -25.42 3.24 -3.06
N GLU A 379 -25.53 1.96 -3.40
CA GLU A 379 -25.85 0.87 -2.47
C GLU A 379 -24.62 0.36 -1.68
N SER A 380 -23.43 0.92 -1.92
CA SER A 380 -22.20 0.40 -1.32
C SER A 380 -21.97 0.81 0.13
N LEU A 381 -22.51 1.97 0.54
CA LEU A 381 -22.16 2.60 1.81
C LEU A 381 -22.27 1.67 3.03
N PRO A 382 -23.38 0.93 3.25
CA PRO A 382 -23.48 0.02 4.39
C PRO A 382 -22.40 -1.06 4.36
N HIS A 383 -22.20 -1.68 3.19
CA HIS A 383 -21.24 -2.76 3.02
C HIS A 383 -19.80 -2.26 3.17
N LEU A 384 -19.45 -1.08 2.66
CA LEU A 384 -18.09 -0.52 2.80
C LEU A 384 -17.71 -0.27 4.26
N PHE A 385 -18.67 0.16 5.08
CA PHE A 385 -18.46 0.39 6.50
C PHE A 385 -18.35 -0.92 7.28
N ASP A 386 -19.21 -1.90 7.01
CA ASP A 386 -19.12 -3.24 7.59
C ASP A 386 -17.79 -3.92 7.26
N LEU A 387 -17.30 -3.74 6.04
CA LEU A 387 -16.02 -4.25 5.58
C LEU A 387 -14.80 -3.54 6.20
N LYS A 388 -15.01 -2.41 6.89
CA LYS A 388 -13.95 -1.56 7.44
C LYS A 388 -12.88 -1.28 6.39
N LEU A 389 -13.30 -0.99 5.16
CA LEU A 389 -12.41 -0.90 3.99
C LEU A 389 -11.27 0.12 4.20
N HIS A 390 -11.57 1.22 4.89
CA HIS A 390 -10.56 2.21 5.26
C HIS A 390 -9.39 1.57 6.03
N LEU A 391 -9.64 0.60 6.92
CA LEU A 391 -8.59 -0.10 7.65
C LEU A 391 -7.70 -0.96 6.74
N LEU A 392 -8.29 -1.60 5.74
CA LEU A 392 -7.55 -2.41 4.76
C LEU A 392 -6.64 -1.53 3.89
N ILE A 393 -7.12 -0.38 3.42
CA ILE A 393 -6.36 0.51 2.52
C ILE A 393 -5.16 1.15 3.22
N ILE A 394 -5.21 1.37 4.54
CA ILE A 394 -4.10 1.97 5.30
C ILE A 394 -2.83 1.15 5.20
N SER A 395 -2.95 -0.18 5.13
CA SER A 395 -1.80 -1.08 4.94
C SER A 395 -1.04 -0.79 3.64
N LEU A 396 -1.68 -0.16 2.66
CA LEU A 396 -1.04 0.32 1.42
C LEU A 396 -0.35 1.67 1.60
N ILE A 397 -0.83 2.50 2.52
CA ILE A 397 -0.30 3.85 2.79
C ILE A 397 0.90 3.78 3.75
N ARG A 398 0.89 2.83 4.69
CA ARG A 398 1.96 2.60 5.67
C ARG A 398 2.78 1.37 5.29
N ARG A 399 3.95 1.58 4.69
CA ARG A 399 4.93 0.52 4.37
C ARG A 399 6.30 0.84 4.98
N PRO A 400 7.12 -0.14 5.37
CA PRO A 400 8.39 0.08 6.08
C PRO A 400 9.34 1.07 5.37
N CYS A 401 9.49 0.96 4.05
CA CYS A 401 10.17 1.91 3.15
C CYS A 401 9.72 3.38 3.27
N LEU A 402 8.48 3.62 3.71
CA LEU A 402 7.87 4.94 3.91
C LEU A 402 7.85 5.35 5.38
N MET A 403 8.15 4.43 6.30
CA MET A 403 8.12 4.64 7.75
C MET A 403 9.43 5.26 8.28
N HIS A 404 10.39 5.60 7.43
CA HIS A 404 11.57 6.33 7.88
C HIS A 404 11.55 7.78 7.39
N ARG A 405 11.57 8.75 8.34
CA ARG A 405 11.40 10.20 8.08
C ARG A 405 12.32 10.73 6.97
N TYR A 406 13.56 10.25 6.92
CA TYR A 406 14.57 10.72 5.96
C TYR A 406 14.93 9.72 4.86
N ALA A 407 14.27 8.56 4.79
CA ALA A 407 14.58 7.59 3.75
C ALA A 407 14.09 8.06 2.38
N ASP A 408 14.87 7.76 1.35
CA ASP A 408 14.40 7.80 -0.02
C ASP A 408 13.25 6.81 -0.18
N ARG A 409 12.14 7.35 -0.66
CA ARG A 409 10.94 6.56 -0.86
C ARG A 409 11.14 5.75 -2.13
N CYS A 410 10.95 4.44 -2.06
CA CYS A 410 10.99 3.65 -3.28
C CYS A 410 9.77 4.01 -4.16
N HIS A 411 9.99 4.13 -5.47
CA HIS A 411 8.95 4.54 -6.43
C HIS A 411 7.70 3.66 -6.32
N ARG A 412 7.88 2.35 -6.13
CA ARG A 412 6.78 1.39 -5.94
C ARG A 412 5.94 1.69 -4.70
N CYS A 413 6.57 1.94 -3.54
CA CYS A 413 5.86 2.29 -2.32
C CYS A 413 5.14 3.65 -2.46
N GLU A 414 5.72 4.61 -3.16
CA GLU A 414 5.09 5.91 -3.40
C GLU A 414 3.86 5.80 -4.32
N ASP A 415 3.93 5.00 -5.40
CA ASP A 415 2.76 4.72 -6.26
C ASP A 415 1.63 4.04 -5.48
N ARG A 416 1.96 3.01 -4.68
CA ARG A 416 1.00 2.30 -3.82
C ARG A 416 0.34 3.25 -2.83
N ARG A 417 1.14 4.13 -2.22
CA ARG A 417 0.68 5.18 -1.30
C ARG A 417 -0.25 6.17 -2.00
N LYS A 418 0.08 6.58 -3.23
CA LYS A 418 -0.77 7.42 -4.08
C LYS A 418 -2.12 6.75 -4.34
N PHE A 419 -2.13 5.49 -4.78
CA PHE A 419 -3.39 4.75 -4.99
C PHE A 419 -4.20 4.61 -3.70
N GLY A 420 -3.56 4.27 -2.58
CA GLY A 420 -4.22 4.20 -1.27
C GLY A 420 -4.91 5.51 -0.89
N ARG A 421 -4.26 6.66 -1.14
CA ARG A 421 -4.87 7.97 -0.94
C ARG A 421 -6.06 8.23 -1.85
N GLU A 422 -5.96 7.92 -3.14
CA GLU A 422 -7.07 8.11 -4.08
C GLU A 422 -8.31 7.33 -3.65
N VAL A 423 -8.11 6.10 -3.14
CA VAL A 423 -9.21 5.27 -2.64
C VAL A 423 -9.80 5.84 -1.35
N ILE A 424 -8.97 6.28 -0.39
CA ILE A 424 -9.47 6.93 0.84
C ILE A 424 -10.22 8.23 0.51
N GLN A 425 -9.73 9.01 -0.46
CA GLN A 425 -10.39 10.23 -0.90
C GLN A 425 -11.77 9.92 -1.48
N GLU A 426 -11.88 8.90 -2.33
CA GLU A 426 -13.17 8.47 -2.87
C GLU A 426 -14.13 8.00 -1.77
N LEU A 427 -13.63 7.21 -0.81
CA LEU A 427 -14.40 6.74 0.34
C LEU A 427 -14.85 7.90 1.24
N SER A 428 -14.00 8.91 1.41
CA SER A 428 -14.30 10.14 2.13
C SER A 428 -15.40 10.93 1.42
N LEU A 429 -15.34 11.09 0.10
CA LEU A 429 -16.40 11.77 -0.67
C LEU A 429 -17.77 11.11 -0.46
N GLN A 430 -17.81 9.77 -0.45
CA GLN A 430 -19.04 9.02 -0.18
C GLN A 430 -19.52 9.17 1.28
N ALA A 431 -18.60 9.13 2.25
CA ALA A 431 -18.94 9.34 3.66
C ALA A 431 -19.45 10.76 3.95
N ASN A 432 -18.95 11.78 3.24
CA ASN A 432 -19.37 13.17 3.35
C ASN A 432 -20.60 13.49 2.47
N SER A 433 -21.15 12.53 1.73
CA SER A 433 -22.44 12.72 1.04
C SER A 433 -23.58 12.78 2.05
N VAL A 434 -24.73 13.36 1.67
CA VAL A 434 -25.92 13.41 2.56
C VAL A 434 -26.35 11.99 2.99
N PRO A 435 -26.46 10.99 2.09
CA PRO A 435 -26.74 9.61 2.48
C PRO A 435 -25.65 9.02 3.38
N GLY A 436 -24.37 9.24 3.07
CA GLY A 436 -23.23 8.74 3.85
C GLY A 436 -23.22 9.28 5.28
N TRP A 437 -23.45 10.58 5.45
CA TRP A 437 -23.54 11.21 6.76
C TRP A 437 -24.74 10.67 7.55
N ASN A 438 -25.92 10.56 6.94
CA ASN A 438 -27.10 10.01 7.61
C ASN A 438 -26.86 8.57 8.08
N PHE A 439 -26.23 7.73 7.25
CA PHE A 439 -25.86 6.37 7.63
C PHE A 439 -24.83 6.35 8.76
N MET A 440 -23.82 7.22 8.69
CA MET A 440 -22.83 7.37 9.77
C MET A 440 -23.48 7.75 11.09
N GLN A 441 -24.47 8.65 11.09
CA GLN A 441 -25.21 9.01 12.30
C GLN A 441 -25.97 7.83 12.91
N ILE A 442 -26.48 6.91 12.09
CA ILE A 442 -27.12 5.68 12.56
C ILE A 442 -26.06 4.80 13.25
N LEU A 443 -24.91 4.57 12.61
CA LEU A 443 -23.83 3.75 13.18
C LEU A 443 -23.26 4.34 14.47
N LEU A 444 -23.10 5.67 14.55
CA LEU A 444 -22.62 6.36 15.74
C LEU A 444 -23.59 6.22 16.93
N LYS A 445 -24.87 5.96 16.66
CA LYS A 445 -25.93 5.72 17.64
C LYS A 445 -26.28 4.23 17.80
N SER A 446 -25.50 3.34 17.21
CA SER A 446 -25.70 1.90 17.36
C SER A 446 -25.59 1.48 18.82
N ASP A 447 -26.44 0.54 19.23
CA ASP A 447 -26.40 -0.10 20.55
C ASP A 447 -25.27 -1.14 20.67
N ASP A 448 -24.75 -1.62 19.52
CA ASP A 448 -23.61 -2.55 19.51
C ASP A 448 -22.29 -1.80 19.74
N PRO A 449 -21.56 -2.06 20.85
CA PRO A 449 -20.38 -1.29 21.22
C PRO A 449 -19.22 -1.43 20.22
N ASP A 450 -19.07 -2.59 19.59
CA ASP A 450 -18.00 -2.77 18.59
C ASP A 450 -18.34 -2.01 17.30
N THR A 451 -19.56 -2.12 16.78
CA THR A 451 -20.01 -1.30 15.63
C THR A 451 -19.86 0.19 15.93
N GLN A 452 -20.25 0.64 17.12
CA GLN A 452 -20.14 2.02 17.53
C GLN A 452 -18.69 2.50 17.60
N PHE A 453 -17.78 1.69 18.15
CA PHE A 453 -16.34 1.99 18.20
C PHE A 453 -15.74 2.13 16.79
N TYR A 454 -16.04 1.20 15.88
CA TYR A 454 -15.55 1.30 14.51
C TYR A 454 -16.19 2.48 13.77
N ALA A 455 -17.42 2.85 14.08
CA ALA A 455 -18.05 4.06 13.56
C ALA A 455 -17.31 5.33 14.01
N TRP A 456 -16.89 5.43 15.27
CA TRP A 456 -16.05 6.52 15.77
C TRP A 456 -14.75 6.66 14.99
N SER A 457 -14.00 5.56 14.83
CA SER A 457 -12.75 5.53 14.08
C SER A 457 -12.95 5.92 12.60
N THR A 458 -13.98 5.35 11.99
CA THR A 458 -14.34 5.60 10.59
C THR A 458 -14.73 7.06 10.38
N ALA A 459 -15.57 7.62 11.24
CA ALA A 459 -16.04 8.99 11.14
C ALA A 459 -14.88 9.97 11.29
N LEU A 460 -13.99 9.75 12.26
CA LEU A 460 -12.82 10.61 12.48
C LEU A 460 -11.86 10.59 11.27
N THR A 461 -11.75 9.44 10.62
CA THR A 461 -10.91 9.23 9.43
C THR A 461 -11.51 9.82 8.16
N LEU A 462 -12.81 9.63 7.91
CA LEU A 462 -13.41 9.86 6.60
C LEU A 462 -14.21 11.16 6.52
N ILE A 463 -14.74 11.68 7.62
CA ILE A 463 -15.51 12.93 7.62
C ILE A 463 -14.54 14.11 7.57
N ARG A 464 -14.60 14.86 6.47
CA ARG A 464 -13.71 15.99 6.16
C ARG A 464 -14.48 17.28 5.96
N ASP A 465 -15.78 17.21 5.65
CA ASP A 465 -16.65 18.38 5.61
C ASP A 465 -16.66 19.10 6.96
N LEU A 466 -16.49 20.42 6.92
CA LEU A 466 -16.35 21.24 8.13
C LEU A 466 -17.59 21.20 9.02
N GLN A 467 -18.79 21.19 8.43
CA GLN A 467 -20.04 21.20 9.19
C GLN A 467 -20.26 19.85 9.87
N TYR A 468 -20.06 18.75 9.15
CA TYR A 468 -20.18 17.40 9.71
C TYR A 468 -19.11 17.12 10.75
N ARG A 469 -17.88 17.60 10.54
CA ARG A 469 -16.78 17.45 11.51
C ARG A 469 -17.04 18.23 12.80
N SER A 470 -17.56 19.46 12.71
CA SER A 470 -18.00 20.22 13.90
C SER A 470 -19.10 19.48 14.66
N ARG A 471 -20.09 18.90 13.95
CA ARG A 471 -21.15 18.09 14.58
C ARG A 471 -20.61 16.80 15.21
N LEU A 472 -19.61 16.17 14.59
CA LEU A 472 -18.97 14.96 15.09
C LEU A 472 -18.34 15.21 16.46
N PHE A 473 -17.55 16.28 16.58
CA PHE A 473 -16.91 16.66 17.83
C PHE A 473 -17.92 17.13 18.87
N TYR A 474 -18.91 17.92 18.48
CA TYR A 474 -19.87 18.50 19.43
C TYR A 474 -20.90 17.50 19.96
N PHE A 475 -21.54 16.70 19.10
CA PHE A 475 -22.67 15.84 19.51
C PHE A 475 -22.26 14.44 19.92
N TYR A 476 -21.17 13.91 19.36
CA TYR A 476 -20.80 12.50 19.53
C TYR A 476 -19.55 12.30 20.37
N ASP A 477 -18.78 13.36 20.62
CA ASP A 477 -17.56 13.38 21.42
C ASP A 477 -16.58 12.24 21.07
N VAL A 478 -16.40 12.04 19.76
CA VAL A 478 -15.69 10.89 19.19
C VAL A 478 -14.23 10.83 19.63
N LEU A 479 -13.59 11.98 19.81
CA LEU A 479 -12.19 12.07 20.21
C LEU A 479 -11.98 11.55 21.62
N THR A 480 -12.77 12.05 22.58
CA THR A 480 -12.71 11.64 23.97
C THR A 480 -12.97 10.15 24.09
N LYS A 481 -13.99 9.61 23.40
CA LYS A 481 -14.30 8.18 23.43
C LYS A 481 -13.20 7.28 22.86
N LEU A 482 -12.60 7.67 21.73
CA LEU A 482 -11.46 6.93 21.17
C LEU A 482 -10.24 7.01 22.08
N PHE A 483 -10.01 8.17 22.69
CA PHE A 483 -8.92 8.38 23.62
C PHE A 483 -9.12 7.60 24.94
N ASP A 484 -10.33 7.57 25.50
CA ASP A 484 -10.66 6.79 26.68
C ASP A 484 -10.49 5.29 26.41
N THR A 485 -10.85 4.83 25.20
CA THR A 485 -10.61 3.45 24.79
C THR A 485 -9.11 3.16 24.71
N PHE A 486 -8.32 4.06 24.12
CA PHE A 486 -6.86 3.95 24.07
C PHE A 486 -6.25 3.89 25.47
N LYS A 487 -6.64 4.84 26.34
CA LYS A 487 -6.21 4.92 27.74
C LYS A 487 -6.57 3.65 28.50
N SER A 488 -7.79 3.13 28.33
CA SER A 488 -8.21 1.88 28.98
C SER A 488 -7.37 0.68 28.55
N ILE A 489 -7.04 0.56 27.26
CA ILE A 489 -6.16 -0.52 26.77
C ILE A 489 -4.76 -0.36 27.38
N LEU A 490 -4.23 0.86 27.41
CA LEU A 490 -2.89 1.12 27.92
C LEU A 490 -2.76 0.87 29.42
N LEU A 491 -3.75 1.31 30.22
CA LEU A 491 -3.77 1.09 31.66
C LEU A 491 -3.91 -0.40 31.99
N LYS A 492 -4.76 -1.16 31.28
CA LYS A 492 -4.85 -2.60 31.44
C LYS A 492 -3.55 -3.32 31.09
N ALA A 493 -2.85 -2.89 30.04
CA ALA A 493 -1.54 -3.43 29.69
C ALA A 493 -0.53 -3.19 30.83
N ALA A 494 -0.55 -2.00 31.44
CA ALA A 494 0.27 -1.69 32.60
C ALA A 494 -0.05 -2.60 33.79
N ASP A 495 -1.33 -2.79 34.09
CA ASP A 495 -1.81 -3.65 35.17
C ASP A 495 -1.38 -5.11 34.99
N GLU A 496 -1.49 -5.67 33.78
CA GLU A 496 -1.03 -7.04 33.49
C GLU A 496 0.47 -7.20 33.69
N GLY A 497 1.28 -6.21 33.29
CA GLY A 497 2.72 -6.23 33.57
C GLY A 497 3.05 -6.13 35.06
N ASN A 498 2.30 -5.29 35.80
CA ASN A 498 2.52 -5.10 37.23
C ASN A 498 2.10 -6.32 38.08
N LYS A 499 1.12 -7.11 37.63
CA LYS A 499 0.77 -8.39 38.28
C LYS A 499 1.95 -9.35 38.29
N LEU A 500 2.72 -9.42 37.19
CA LEU A 500 3.90 -10.27 37.10
C LEU A 500 5.00 -9.82 38.06
N LEU A 501 5.28 -8.49 38.09
CA LEU A 501 6.23 -7.90 39.03
C LEU A 501 5.91 -8.26 40.49
N ASN A 502 4.63 -8.17 40.88
CA ASN A 502 4.20 -8.48 42.24
C ASN A 502 4.37 -9.98 42.60
N ILE A 503 4.22 -10.89 41.63
CA ILE A 503 4.39 -12.34 41.84
C ILE A 503 5.88 -12.70 41.99
N GLU A 504 6.76 -12.02 41.25
CA GLU A 504 8.20 -12.29 41.24
C GLU A 504 8.95 -11.57 42.37
N SER A 505 8.46 -10.40 42.84
CA SER A 505 9.03 -9.69 44.00
C SER A 505 8.86 -10.40 45.34
N GLU A 506 8.03 -11.45 45.41
CA GLU A 506 7.93 -12.32 46.61
C GLU A 506 9.07 -13.37 46.66
N GLN A 507 9.95 -13.41 45.65
CA GLN A 507 11.08 -14.33 45.52
C GLN A 507 12.38 -13.55 45.22
N GLU A 508 12.93 -12.79 46.17
CA GLU A 508 14.19 -12.05 45.94
C GLU A 508 15.45 -12.83 46.34
N GLU A 509 16.51 -12.73 45.52
CA GLU A 509 17.85 -12.21 45.86
C GLU A 509 18.87 -12.56 44.74
N GLU A 510 18.87 -11.89 43.58
CA GLU A 510 20.05 -11.82 42.69
C GLU A 510 19.89 -10.76 41.58
N GLU A 511 20.88 -9.85 41.42
CA GLU A 511 20.89 -8.79 40.38
C GLU A 511 20.80 -9.31 38.93
N SER A 512 21.14 -10.60 38.70
CA SER A 512 21.01 -11.24 37.37
C SER A 512 19.55 -11.50 36.99
N GLN A 513 18.66 -11.69 37.96
CA GLN A 513 17.24 -11.98 37.75
C GLN A 513 16.43 -10.72 37.39
N ASN A 514 16.85 -9.54 37.85
CA ASN A 514 16.15 -8.27 37.56
C ASN A 514 16.08 -7.94 36.06
N SER A 515 17.13 -8.27 35.29
CA SER A 515 17.09 -8.07 33.82
C SER A 515 16.07 -8.99 33.15
N THR A 516 16.00 -10.26 33.58
CA THR A 516 15.06 -11.27 33.08
C THR A 516 13.61 -10.95 33.43
N ILE A 517 13.37 -10.40 34.63
CA ILE A 517 12.05 -9.95 35.10
C ILE A 517 11.56 -8.78 34.23
N ILE A 518 12.41 -7.77 33.98
CA ILE A 518 12.06 -6.62 33.14
C ILE A 518 11.72 -7.06 31.70
N GLU A 519 12.49 -7.98 31.13
CA GLU A 519 12.21 -8.55 29.81
C GLU A 519 10.88 -9.32 29.80
N SER A 520 10.58 -10.08 30.86
CA SER A 520 9.34 -10.85 30.99
C SER A 520 8.11 -9.95 31.10
N VAL A 521 8.19 -8.88 31.90
CA VAL A 521 7.14 -7.84 32.00
C VAL A 521 6.92 -7.14 30.66
N HIS A 522 7.99 -6.81 29.94
CA HIS A 522 7.92 -6.22 28.61
C HIS A 522 7.17 -7.14 27.64
N GLN A 523 7.49 -8.43 27.64
CA GLN A 523 6.84 -9.42 26.77
C GLN A 523 5.34 -9.57 27.07
N VAL A 524 4.94 -9.62 28.35
CA VAL A 524 3.53 -9.69 28.76
C VAL A 524 2.74 -8.47 28.27
N ARG A 525 3.30 -7.27 28.45
CA ARG A 525 2.69 -6.03 27.96
C ARG A 525 2.52 -6.03 26.45
N VAL A 526 3.56 -6.42 25.71
CA VAL A 526 3.50 -6.51 24.24
C VAL A 526 2.48 -7.56 23.79
N ALA A 527 2.39 -8.70 24.47
CA ALA A 527 1.39 -9.73 24.16
C ALA A 527 -0.04 -9.19 24.31
N PHE A 528 -0.35 -8.51 25.43
CA PHE A 528 -1.66 -7.90 25.64
C PHE A 528 -1.99 -6.81 24.60
N LEU A 529 -0.99 -6.00 24.22
CA LEU A 529 -1.17 -4.99 23.16
C LEU A 529 -1.44 -5.62 21.80
N LYS A 530 -0.80 -6.76 21.48
CA LYS A 530 -1.05 -7.54 20.26
C LYS A 530 -2.46 -8.13 20.21
N GLU A 531 -3.00 -8.59 21.33
CA GLU A 531 -4.41 -9.05 21.40
C GLU A 531 -5.39 -7.92 21.04
N ASN A 532 -5.02 -6.67 21.34
CA ASN A 532 -5.82 -5.47 21.05
C ASN A 532 -5.41 -4.73 19.76
N GLU A 533 -4.59 -5.36 18.90
CA GLU A 533 -3.98 -4.74 17.73
C GLU A 533 -5.01 -4.11 16.79
N SER A 534 -6.15 -4.77 16.55
CA SER A 534 -7.19 -4.27 15.65
C SER A 534 -7.79 -2.92 16.11
N LYS A 535 -8.07 -2.80 17.41
CA LYS A 535 -8.59 -1.56 18.03
C LYS A 535 -7.52 -0.48 18.08
N LEU A 536 -6.29 -0.82 18.46
CA LEU A 536 -5.16 0.11 18.47
C LEU A 536 -4.85 0.65 17.07
N LYS A 537 -4.82 -0.21 16.05
CA LYS A 537 -4.66 0.19 14.64
C LYS A 537 -5.70 1.22 14.22
N ALA A 538 -6.97 0.95 14.52
CA ALA A 538 -8.07 1.85 14.19
C ALA A 538 -7.92 3.21 14.89
N ILE A 539 -7.65 3.24 16.20
CA ILE A 539 -7.44 4.45 17.00
C ILE A 539 -6.27 5.28 16.45
N LEU A 540 -5.08 4.67 16.39
CA LEU A 540 -3.84 5.36 16.02
C LEU A 540 -3.90 5.90 14.61
N PHE A 541 -4.57 5.20 13.70
CA PHE A 541 -4.80 5.73 12.36
C PHE A 541 -5.77 6.93 12.38
N SER A 542 -6.85 6.83 13.13
CA SER A 542 -7.83 7.91 13.23
C SER A 542 -7.17 9.20 13.77
N PHE A 543 -6.28 9.07 14.76
CA PHE A 543 -5.46 10.16 15.28
C PHE A 543 -4.42 10.67 14.27
N ALA A 544 -3.72 9.78 13.55
CA ALA A 544 -2.80 10.19 12.49
C ALA A 544 -3.50 11.01 11.39
N SER A 545 -4.80 10.80 11.21
CA SER A 545 -5.64 11.53 10.27
C SER A 545 -5.98 12.98 10.69
N LEU A 546 -5.66 13.36 11.94
CA LEU A 546 -5.80 14.72 12.48
C LEU A 546 -4.59 15.61 12.18
N LEU A 547 -3.45 15.02 11.80
CA LEU A 547 -2.20 15.75 11.55
C LEU A 547 -2.33 16.59 10.27
N SER A 548 -2.67 17.88 10.43
CA SER A 548 -2.80 18.87 9.34
C SER A 548 -1.45 19.16 8.68
N HIS A 549 -1.45 19.72 7.46
CA HIS A 549 -0.23 20.19 6.83
C HIS A 549 0.48 21.26 7.66
N LYS A 550 -0.31 22.15 8.28
CA LYS A 550 0.22 23.21 9.14
C LYS A 550 0.95 22.66 10.37
N MET A 551 0.44 21.60 10.99
CA MET A 551 1.13 20.96 12.12
C MET A 551 2.42 20.28 11.63
N GLN A 552 2.36 19.61 10.49
CA GLN A 552 3.55 18.99 9.88
C GLN A 552 4.63 20.03 9.57
N SER A 553 4.29 21.14 8.91
CA SER A 553 5.23 22.22 8.64
C SER A 553 5.72 22.87 9.94
N THR A 554 4.90 23.00 10.97
CA THR A 554 5.36 23.55 12.26
C THR A 554 6.38 22.64 12.96
N ILE A 555 6.19 21.33 12.89
CA ILE A 555 7.10 20.33 13.48
C ILE A 555 8.38 20.17 12.63
N LEU A 556 8.26 20.26 11.31
CA LEU A 556 9.33 19.92 10.36
C LEU A 556 10.08 21.14 9.81
N GLU A 557 9.39 22.26 9.60
CA GLU A 557 9.90 23.47 8.98
C GLU A 557 9.92 24.61 9.99
N THR A 558 11.07 24.80 10.62
CA THR A 558 11.47 26.12 11.08
C THR A 558 12.68 26.51 10.25
N GLN A 559 12.53 27.58 9.46
CA GLN A 559 13.66 28.24 8.80
C GLN A 559 14.58 28.79 9.88
N THR A 560 15.49 27.96 10.33
CA THR A 560 16.65 28.37 11.12
C THR A 560 17.85 27.78 10.40
N GLU A 561 18.86 28.63 10.20
CA GLU A 561 20.13 28.20 9.60
C GLU A 561 20.56 26.87 10.21
N PRO A 562 21.01 25.91 9.38
CA PRO A 562 21.49 24.64 9.88
C PRO A 562 22.48 24.91 11.00
N PHE A 563 22.29 24.23 12.13
CA PHE A 563 23.32 24.21 13.17
C PHE A 563 24.64 23.89 12.46
N PRO A 564 25.67 24.74 12.57
CA PRO A 564 26.92 24.54 11.85
C PRO A 564 27.64 23.35 12.48
N LEU A 565 27.24 22.14 12.07
CA LEU A 565 27.99 20.91 12.32
C LEU A 565 29.11 20.75 11.29
N ASP A 566 29.04 21.48 10.18
CA ASP A 566 30.07 21.49 9.15
C ASP A 566 30.65 22.91 9.03
N ASN A 567 31.62 23.22 9.89
CA ASN A 567 32.83 24.01 9.57
C ASN A 567 33.72 24.19 10.82
N THR A 568 34.69 23.28 10.93
CA THR A 568 36.11 23.50 11.26
C THR A 568 36.48 24.56 12.30
N ASP A 569 36.20 24.31 13.58
CA ASP A 569 37.22 24.64 14.59
C ASP A 569 38.04 23.36 14.80
N GLU A 570 39.29 23.34 14.35
CA GLU A 570 40.23 22.22 14.60
C GLU A 570 40.61 22.11 16.10
N ILE A 571 40.28 23.14 16.87
CA ILE A 571 40.74 23.32 18.24
C ILE A 571 39.66 22.86 19.22
N CYS A 572 40.01 21.87 20.05
CA CYS A 572 39.19 21.47 21.17
C CYS A 572 39.23 22.54 22.27
N ARG A 573 38.07 23.02 22.71
CA ARG A 573 37.97 24.02 23.78
C ARG A 573 38.37 23.51 25.17
N LEU A 574 38.42 22.20 25.36
CA LEU A 574 38.81 21.58 26.63
C LEU A 574 40.30 21.16 26.67
N GLU A 575 40.95 20.99 25.51
CA GLU A 575 42.39 20.64 25.44
C GLU A 575 43.30 21.86 25.61
N ASN A 576 42.82 23.07 25.28
CA ASN A 576 43.59 24.34 25.30
C ASN A 576 43.18 25.28 26.46
N LEU A 577 43.01 24.76 27.67
CA LEU A 577 42.63 25.57 28.83
C LEU A 577 43.86 26.24 29.49
N GLU A 578 44.31 27.39 28.99
CA GLU A 578 45.23 28.31 29.71
C GLU A 578 44.47 29.10 30.80
N ILE A 579 43.76 28.40 31.69
CA ILE A 579 42.87 29.02 32.67
C ILE A 579 43.46 28.96 34.08
N LEU A 580 43.32 30.06 34.84
CA LEU A 580 43.69 30.11 36.26
C LEU A 580 43.05 28.95 37.05
N PRO A 581 43.77 28.30 37.98
CA PRO A 581 43.27 27.13 38.72
C PRO A 581 41.93 27.38 39.43
N GLN A 582 41.67 28.62 39.82
CA GLN A 582 40.46 29.05 40.53
C GLN A 582 39.17 29.02 39.67
N LYS A 583 39.30 28.90 38.34
CA LYS A 583 38.19 28.84 37.39
C LYS A 583 38.02 27.47 36.73
N GLN A 584 38.76 26.45 37.17
CA GLN A 584 38.65 25.10 36.62
C GLN A 584 37.74 24.23 37.49
N ILE A 585 36.89 23.44 36.83
CA ILE A 585 36.06 22.41 37.44
C ILE A 585 36.53 21.05 36.92
N ARG A 586 36.81 20.12 37.83
CA ARG A 586 37.30 18.77 37.54
C ARG A 586 36.23 17.75 37.87
N PHE A 587 35.85 16.97 36.87
CA PHE A 587 34.89 15.88 37.02
C PHE A 587 35.62 14.56 37.19
N LYS A 588 35.24 13.78 38.21
CA LYS A 588 35.82 12.47 38.51
C LYS A 588 34.77 11.38 38.45
N ASN A 589 35.15 10.17 38.06
CA ASN A 589 34.27 9.00 38.12
C ASN A 589 34.10 8.52 39.58
N VAL A 590 33.24 7.51 39.77
CA VAL A 590 32.98 6.90 41.10
C VAL A 590 34.23 6.27 41.74
N ASN A 591 35.22 5.88 40.92
CA ASN A 591 36.50 5.33 41.37
C ASN A 591 37.53 6.43 41.72
N GLY A 592 37.21 7.71 41.49
CA GLY A 592 38.07 8.87 41.75
C GLY A 592 38.98 9.29 40.58
N ASP A 593 38.88 8.64 39.42
CA ASP A 593 39.66 8.97 38.23
C ASP A 593 39.13 10.24 37.56
N LEU A 594 40.03 11.11 37.08
CA LEU A 594 39.68 12.33 36.37
C LEU A 594 39.11 12.02 34.98
N LEU A 595 37.88 12.46 34.71
CA LEU A 595 37.19 12.30 33.44
C LEU A 595 37.45 13.47 32.51
N VAL A 596 37.14 14.70 32.95
CA VAL A 596 37.26 15.91 32.14
C VAL A 596 37.43 17.14 33.02
N THR A 597 38.17 18.14 32.52
CA THR A 597 38.30 19.46 33.15
C THR A 597 37.64 20.50 32.25
N ALA A 598 36.83 21.37 32.82
CA ALA A 598 36.11 22.40 32.10
C ALA A 598 36.26 23.77 32.76
N ASP A 599 36.10 24.81 31.94
CA ASP A 599 36.06 26.19 32.39
C ASP A 599 34.72 26.49 33.11
N ARG A 600 34.80 27.04 34.32
CA ARG A 600 33.64 27.40 35.13
C ARG A 600 32.76 28.44 34.43
N ASP A 601 33.36 29.45 33.81
CA ASP A 601 32.60 30.55 33.18
C ASP A 601 31.80 30.01 31.98
N SER A 602 32.40 29.10 31.20
CA SER A 602 31.75 28.40 30.09
C SER A 602 30.57 27.53 30.55
N LEU A 603 30.72 26.77 31.64
CA LEU A 603 29.62 25.95 32.19
C LEU A 603 28.46 26.80 32.71
N CYS A 604 28.75 27.88 33.44
CA CYS A 604 27.72 28.78 33.99
C CYS A 604 26.96 29.54 32.88
N ARG A 605 27.60 29.76 31.73
CA ARG A 605 26.95 30.39 30.58
C ARG A 605 25.81 29.54 30.02
N PHE A 606 26.02 28.24 29.87
CA PHE A 606 25.10 27.36 29.12
C PHE A 606 24.28 26.40 29.99
N SER A 607 24.48 26.40 31.32
CA SER A 607 23.71 25.59 32.27
C SER A 607 23.25 26.44 33.45
N GLU A 608 21.93 26.46 33.67
CA GLU A 608 21.32 27.15 34.82
C GLU A 608 21.69 26.47 36.14
N TYR A 609 21.93 25.15 36.11
CA TYR A 609 22.38 24.40 37.28
C TYR A 609 23.74 24.88 37.78
N TYR A 610 24.74 24.94 36.88
CA TYR A 610 26.08 25.41 37.28
C TYR A 610 26.08 26.90 37.62
N ARG A 611 25.30 27.71 36.89
CA ARG A 611 25.08 29.12 37.24
C ARG A 611 24.54 29.26 38.65
N GLY A 612 23.49 28.51 38.97
CA GLY A 612 22.87 28.49 40.29
C GLY A 612 23.83 28.06 41.40
N MET A 613 24.63 27.02 41.16
CA MET A 613 25.62 26.48 42.09
C MET A 613 26.77 27.47 42.38
N PHE A 614 27.25 28.17 41.36
CA PHE A 614 28.48 28.96 41.45
C PHE A 614 28.28 30.47 41.58
N GLU A 615 27.13 31.02 41.18
CA GLU A 615 26.85 32.45 41.32
C GLU A 615 26.16 32.77 42.65
N ASN A 616 25.36 31.84 43.20
CA ASN A 616 24.71 32.00 44.51
C ASN A 616 25.59 31.49 45.65
N ASP A 617 25.30 31.90 46.89
CA ASP A 617 26.10 31.55 48.09
C ASP A 617 25.83 30.11 48.59
N PHE A 618 25.87 29.14 47.67
CA PHE A 618 25.85 27.72 48.00
C PHE A 618 27.19 27.25 48.58
N ALA A 619 27.17 26.10 49.24
CA ALA A 619 28.31 25.53 49.96
C ALA A 619 29.53 25.31 49.05
N GLU A 620 29.31 25.02 47.77
CA GLU A 620 30.32 24.78 46.75
C GLU A 620 31.10 26.07 46.40
N LYS A 621 30.41 27.22 46.35
CA LYS A 621 31.04 28.54 46.15
C LYS A 621 31.78 28.99 47.40
N LEU A 622 31.17 28.84 48.58
CA LEU A 622 31.77 29.21 49.87
C LEU A 622 32.97 28.33 50.24
N GLY A 623 32.94 27.05 49.84
CA GLY A 623 33.99 26.06 50.06
C GLY A 623 35.05 25.97 48.96
N GLN A 624 34.95 26.78 47.89
CA GLN A 624 35.82 26.70 46.71
C GLN A 624 35.95 25.27 46.16
N GLN A 625 34.84 24.54 46.09
CA GLN A 625 34.86 23.16 45.63
C GLN A 625 35.11 23.10 44.12
N GLN A 626 36.17 22.40 43.73
CA GLN A 626 36.61 22.26 42.33
C GLN A 626 36.43 20.84 41.78
N ASP A 627 36.24 19.85 42.67
CA ASP A 627 36.15 18.45 42.31
C ASP A 627 34.71 17.95 42.51
N PHE A 628 34.14 17.38 41.45
CA PHE A 628 32.80 16.80 41.44
C PHE A 628 32.89 15.34 41.04
N VAL A 629 32.34 14.46 41.87
CA VAL A 629 32.24 13.02 41.57
C VAL A 629 30.91 12.78 40.88
N ILE A 630 30.94 12.12 39.73
CA ILE A 630 29.75 11.75 38.97
C ILE A 630 29.30 10.38 39.45
N GLY A 631 28.13 10.34 40.08
CA GLY A 631 27.44 9.10 40.42
C GLY A 631 26.51 8.64 39.29
N ASN A 632 26.36 7.33 39.14
CA ASN A 632 25.33 6.71 38.30
C ASN A 632 23.96 6.76 39.02
N GLU A 633 23.40 7.95 39.15
CA GLU A 633 22.02 8.13 39.61
C GLU A 633 21.10 8.29 38.39
N GLY A 634 20.34 7.23 38.07
CA GLY A 634 19.36 7.20 36.98
C GLY A 634 19.75 6.28 35.81
N ILE A 635 19.65 6.79 34.58
CA ILE A 635 20.04 6.07 33.36
C ILE A 635 21.55 5.76 33.43
N HIS A 636 21.96 4.53 33.10
CA HIS A 636 23.39 4.17 33.04
C HIS A 636 24.12 5.00 31.97
N ILE A 637 24.78 6.07 32.42
CA ILE A 637 25.59 6.96 31.58
C ILE A 637 27.01 6.42 31.56
N ARG A 638 27.55 6.20 30.36
CA ARG A 638 28.97 5.87 30.19
C ARG A 638 29.83 7.13 30.36
N ASP A 639 31.03 6.98 30.91
CA ASP A 639 32.01 8.07 31.08
C ASP A 639 32.23 8.86 29.77
N GLU A 640 32.33 8.17 28.64
CA GLU A 640 32.47 8.77 27.31
C GLU A 640 31.30 9.69 26.93
N GLN A 641 30.07 9.31 27.30
CA GLN A 641 28.86 10.08 27.01
C GLN A 641 28.82 11.36 27.86
N PHE A 642 29.28 11.28 29.11
CA PHE A 642 29.42 12.45 29.97
C PHE A 642 30.50 13.41 29.46
N ILE A 643 31.65 12.90 29.04
CA ILE A 643 32.73 13.71 28.45
C ILE A 643 32.21 14.47 27.22
N LYS A 644 31.49 13.78 26.31
CA LYS A 644 30.84 14.41 25.15
C LYS A 644 29.84 15.50 25.55
N PHE A 645 29.04 15.28 26.60
CA PHE A 645 28.12 16.29 27.13
C PHE A 645 28.86 17.56 27.57
N ILE A 646 29.98 17.44 28.30
CA ILE A 646 30.76 18.60 28.74
C ILE A 646 31.39 19.34 27.56
N HIS A 647 31.83 18.64 26.51
CA HIS A 647 32.27 19.28 25.25
C HIS A 647 31.15 20.09 24.61
N LEU A 648 29.94 19.52 24.47
CA LEU A 648 28.76 20.21 23.93
C LEU A 648 28.41 21.45 24.76
N LEU A 649 28.33 21.28 26.08
CA LEU A 649 27.97 22.35 27.02
C LEU A 649 28.98 23.50 27.01
N SER A 650 30.26 23.21 26.80
CA SER A 650 31.32 24.23 26.67
C SER A 650 31.36 24.90 25.29
N GLY A 651 30.43 24.54 24.39
CA GLY A 651 30.36 25.05 23.02
C GLY A 651 31.49 24.57 22.12
N CYS A 652 32.06 23.37 22.38
CA CYS A 652 33.05 22.76 21.51
C CYS A 652 32.44 22.37 20.15
N LYS A 653 33.14 22.67 19.05
CA LYS A 653 32.70 22.36 17.68
C LYS A 653 33.59 21.35 16.95
N LYS A 654 34.64 20.82 17.60
CA LYS A 654 35.56 19.83 17.01
C LYS A 654 34.82 18.52 16.76
N SER A 655 34.68 18.12 15.50
CA SER A 655 33.86 16.97 15.07
C SER A 655 34.08 15.70 15.91
N GLN A 656 35.33 15.35 16.21
CA GLN A 656 35.67 14.17 17.02
C GLN A 656 35.16 14.23 18.48
N CYS A 657 34.97 15.43 19.04
CA CYS A 657 34.48 15.63 20.41
C CYS A 657 32.95 15.65 20.49
N VAL A 658 32.28 16.01 19.40
CA VAL A 658 30.83 16.28 19.36
C VAL A 658 30.04 15.32 18.45
N ALA A 659 30.71 14.44 17.71
CA ALA A 659 30.05 13.42 16.90
C ALA A 659 29.23 12.46 17.77
N VAL A 660 27.98 12.26 17.35
CA VAL A 660 27.03 11.31 17.94
C VAL A 660 26.65 10.33 16.86
N ASP A 661 27.11 9.09 17.00
CA ASP A 661 26.91 8.01 16.02
C ASP A 661 25.88 6.97 16.49
N GLU A 662 25.61 6.93 17.80
CA GLU A 662 24.70 5.95 18.43
C GLU A 662 23.46 6.62 19.04
N THR A 663 22.30 5.98 18.87
CA THR A 663 21.04 6.36 19.53
C THR A 663 21.18 6.44 21.04
N SER A 664 21.87 5.47 21.65
CA SER A 664 22.12 5.43 23.11
C SER A 664 22.85 6.67 23.61
N THR A 665 23.78 7.20 22.82
CA THR A 665 24.53 8.42 23.15
C THR A 665 23.64 9.65 23.04
N CYS A 666 22.81 9.75 22.00
CA CYS A 666 21.84 10.84 21.88
C CYS A 666 20.86 10.86 23.07
N VAL A 667 20.36 9.69 23.48
CA VAL A 667 19.48 9.51 24.65
C VAL A 667 20.17 10.02 25.92
N SER A 668 21.39 9.55 26.21
CA SER A 668 22.15 10.01 27.38
C SER A 668 22.42 11.51 27.38
N LEU A 669 22.71 12.11 26.22
CA LEU A 669 22.96 13.55 26.11
C LEU A 669 21.72 14.38 26.44
N ILE A 670 20.53 13.97 25.98
CA ILE A 670 19.27 14.66 26.32
C ILE A 670 19.00 14.57 27.81
N TYR A 671 19.17 13.37 28.40
CA TYR A 671 19.00 13.17 29.84
C TYR A 671 19.95 14.04 30.67
N LEU A 672 21.24 14.10 30.28
CA LEU A 672 22.23 14.96 30.94
C LEU A 672 21.89 16.44 30.80
N ALA A 673 21.46 16.87 29.62
CA ALA A 673 21.10 18.27 29.39
C ALA A 673 19.87 18.69 30.21
N ASP A 674 18.88 17.82 30.38
CA ASP A 674 17.75 18.03 31.30
C ASP A 674 18.18 18.04 32.77
N LYS A 675 18.97 17.04 33.20
CA LYS A 675 19.49 16.91 34.58
C LYS A 675 20.30 18.13 35.03
N TYR A 676 21.11 18.70 34.14
CA TYR A 676 21.94 19.87 34.41
C TYR A 676 21.32 21.19 33.90
N LEU A 677 20.01 21.21 33.59
CA LEU A 677 19.26 22.41 33.19
C LEU A 677 19.94 23.22 32.07
N ALA A 678 20.42 22.52 31.04
CA ALA A 678 21.04 23.08 29.85
C ALA A 678 19.99 23.28 28.74
N THR A 679 19.06 24.21 28.97
CA THR A 679 17.89 24.46 28.10
C THR A 679 18.28 24.86 26.68
N GLU A 680 19.28 25.74 26.50
CA GLU A 680 19.78 26.13 25.17
C GLU A 680 20.33 24.93 24.38
N LEU A 681 21.00 23.99 25.07
CA LEU A 681 21.51 22.77 24.45
C LEU A 681 20.36 21.83 24.05
N LEU A 682 19.33 21.69 24.89
CA LEU A 682 18.15 20.91 24.55
C LEU A 682 17.42 21.48 23.33
N GLU A 683 17.16 22.79 23.31
CA GLU A 683 16.48 23.45 22.19
C GLU A 683 17.23 23.23 20.88
N THR A 684 18.56 23.35 20.90
CA THR A 684 19.41 23.15 19.73
C THR A 684 19.47 21.69 19.28
N MET A 685 19.47 20.74 20.21
CA MET A 685 19.40 19.30 19.90
C MET A 685 18.08 18.92 19.21
N PHE A 686 16.96 19.55 19.58
CA PHE A 686 15.63 19.29 19.04
C PHE A 686 15.25 20.15 17.82
N LEU A 687 16.15 21.01 17.32
CA LEU A 687 15.94 21.66 16.03
C LEU A 687 15.75 20.63 14.90
N PRO A 688 15.05 20.97 13.79
CA PRO A 688 14.87 20.06 12.66
C PRO A 688 16.18 19.49 12.10
N THR A 689 17.27 20.27 12.15
CA THR A 689 18.62 19.86 11.75
C THR A 689 19.50 19.40 12.94
N GLY A 690 18.97 19.43 14.15
CA GLY A 690 19.67 19.09 15.39
C GLY A 690 19.94 17.59 15.52
N ILE A 691 20.80 17.23 16.47
CA ILE A 691 21.26 15.84 16.69
C ILE A 691 20.08 14.91 16.96
N ALA A 692 19.13 15.29 17.83
CA ALA A 692 18.00 14.44 18.18
C ALA A 692 17.05 14.21 17.00
N GLY A 693 16.90 15.22 16.13
CA GLY A 693 16.11 15.13 14.92
C GLY A 693 16.56 14.02 13.95
N ARG A 694 17.83 13.60 14.01
CA ARG A 694 18.41 12.50 13.21
C ARG A 694 18.09 11.12 13.77
N PHE A 695 18.10 10.99 15.09
CA PHE A 695 17.99 9.71 15.78
C PHE A 695 16.55 9.34 16.13
N ILE A 696 15.60 10.29 16.18
CA ILE A 696 14.19 9.98 16.47
C ILE A 696 13.52 9.43 15.19
N THR A 697 13.39 8.11 15.13
CA THR A 697 12.80 7.33 14.03
C THR A 697 11.86 6.26 14.61
N GLY A 698 11.07 5.57 13.78
CA GLY A 698 10.17 4.51 14.26
C GLY A 698 10.90 3.41 15.05
N SER A 699 12.05 2.94 14.55
CA SER A 699 12.80 1.83 15.14
C SER A 699 13.53 2.21 16.44
N THR A 700 13.84 3.48 16.64
CA THR A 700 14.57 3.99 17.81
C THR A 700 13.64 4.60 18.86
N LEU A 701 12.34 4.73 18.56
CA LEU A 701 11.37 5.45 19.38
C LEU A 701 11.23 4.86 20.79
N SER A 702 11.33 3.55 20.93
CA SER A 702 11.32 2.85 22.23
C SER A 702 12.48 3.26 23.14
N SER A 703 13.65 3.61 22.58
CA SER A 703 14.80 4.13 23.34
C SER A 703 14.60 5.56 23.83
N PHE A 704 13.75 6.35 23.15
CA PHE A 704 13.44 7.73 23.53
C PHE A 704 12.24 7.85 24.47
N ALA A 705 11.38 6.82 24.52
CA ALA A 705 10.21 6.79 25.41
C ALA A 705 10.57 7.06 26.89
N PRO A 706 11.62 6.47 27.49
CA PRO A 706 11.97 6.72 28.90
C PRO A 706 12.30 8.19 29.18
N ILE A 707 13.01 8.84 28.25
CA ILE A 707 13.34 10.27 28.35
C ILE A 707 12.09 11.11 28.26
N MET A 708 11.20 10.80 27.32
CA MET A 708 9.94 11.52 27.15
C MET A 708 9.09 11.45 28.42
N MET A 709 9.17 10.34 29.16
CA MET A 709 8.46 10.18 30.43
C MET A 709 9.13 10.95 31.58
N THR A 710 10.46 11.01 31.63
CA THR A 710 11.22 11.47 32.82
C THR A 710 11.70 12.92 32.74
N CYS A 711 12.00 13.44 31.55
CA CYS A 711 12.62 14.75 31.35
C CYS A 711 11.57 15.84 31.07
N LEU A 712 11.01 16.42 32.13
CA LEU A 712 9.93 17.39 32.05
C LEU A 712 10.29 18.68 31.28
N SER A 713 11.56 19.11 31.31
CA SER A 713 11.99 20.35 30.63
C SER A 713 12.04 20.21 29.11
N THR A 714 11.94 18.98 28.61
CA THR A 714 11.91 18.66 27.17
C THR A 714 10.51 18.65 26.58
N HIS A 715 9.46 18.77 27.40
CA HIS A 715 8.08 18.81 26.93
C HIS A 715 7.82 20.01 26.00
N GLY A 716 7.14 19.76 24.88
CA GLY A 716 6.94 20.74 23.80
C GLY A 716 7.34 20.13 22.45
N ARG A 717 8.44 20.62 21.86
CA ARG A 717 8.90 20.15 20.53
C ARG A 717 9.28 18.68 20.51
N PHE A 718 9.85 18.15 21.60
CA PHE A 718 10.20 16.74 21.67
C PHE A 718 8.96 15.85 21.68
N SER A 719 7.95 16.18 22.49
CA SER A 719 6.69 15.41 22.51
C SER A 719 5.96 15.50 21.17
N ASP A 720 5.96 16.67 20.52
CA ASP A 720 5.41 16.83 19.17
C ASP A 720 6.11 15.93 18.15
N LEU A 721 7.45 15.96 18.13
CA LEU A 721 8.24 15.15 17.22
C LEU A 721 8.08 13.65 17.51
N PHE A 722 8.08 13.27 18.79
CA PHE A 722 7.90 11.90 19.25
C PHE A 722 6.55 11.35 18.80
N PHE A 723 5.45 12.03 19.12
CA PHE A 723 4.10 11.57 18.75
C PHE A 723 3.85 11.66 17.24
N PHE A 724 4.47 12.62 16.57
CA PHE A 724 4.45 12.67 15.11
C PHE A 724 5.10 11.44 14.49
N VAL A 725 6.29 11.05 14.94
CA VAL A 725 6.98 9.82 14.49
C VAL A 725 6.18 8.58 14.88
N PHE A 726 5.70 8.50 16.12
CA PHE A 726 4.82 7.45 16.63
C PHE A 726 3.60 7.22 15.73
N LEU A 727 2.93 8.30 15.30
CA LEU A 727 1.72 8.21 14.48
C LEU A 727 1.99 8.09 12.98
N ARG A 728 3.16 8.45 12.45
CA ARG A 728 3.37 8.48 10.98
C ARG A 728 4.41 7.50 10.48
N TYR A 729 5.39 7.18 11.31
CA TYR A 729 6.65 6.56 10.93
C TYR A 729 7.00 5.36 11.82
N ALA A 730 6.10 4.90 12.68
CA ALA A 730 6.26 3.67 13.42
C ALA A 730 5.35 2.57 12.85
N SER A 731 5.92 1.38 12.67
CA SER A 731 5.21 0.13 12.45
C SER A 731 4.49 -0.30 13.73
N MET A 732 3.55 -1.25 13.63
CA MET A 732 2.80 -1.70 14.81
C MET A 732 3.69 -2.38 15.85
N ASN A 733 4.71 -3.13 15.42
CA ASN A 733 5.66 -3.75 16.35
C ASN A 733 6.45 -2.68 17.10
N GLU A 734 6.99 -1.69 16.39
CA GLU A 734 7.71 -0.55 17.01
C GLU A 734 6.82 0.25 17.96
N ILE A 735 5.52 0.40 17.64
CA ILE A 735 4.53 1.03 18.52
C ILE A 735 4.34 0.20 19.80
N PHE A 736 4.23 -1.12 19.70
CA PHE A 736 4.08 -1.97 20.88
C PHE A 736 5.31 -1.88 21.80
N ASP A 737 6.51 -1.92 21.22
CA ASP A 737 7.76 -1.77 21.97
C ASP A 737 7.85 -0.39 22.62
N THR A 738 7.45 0.67 21.91
CA THR A 738 7.43 2.05 22.43
C THR A 738 6.44 2.22 23.57
N LEU A 739 5.22 1.70 23.45
CA LEU A 739 4.20 1.76 24.50
C LEU A 739 4.64 0.95 25.72
N SER A 740 5.17 -0.26 25.51
CA SER A 740 5.69 -1.10 26.59
C SER A 740 6.84 -0.42 27.35
N ALA A 741 7.79 0.18 26.62
CA ALA A 741 8.87 0.98 27.21
C ALA A 741 8.33 2.17 28.00
N SER A 742 7.33 2.90 27.49
CA SER A 742 6.73 4.06 28.19
C SER A 742 6.10 3.67 29.52
N LEU A 743 5.46 2.50 29.58
CA LEU A 743 4.80 1.96 30.78
C LEU A 743 5.77 1.50 31.87
N SER A 744 7.07 1.35 31.57
CA SER A 744 8.06 0.88 32.54
C SER A 744 8.59 1.97 33.47
N PHE A 745 8.44 3.24 33.11
CA PHE A 745 9.05 4.35 33.86
C PHE A 745 8.06 5.15 34.71
N HIS A 746 6.79 5.28 34.28
CA HIS A 746 5.74 6.00 35.00
C HIS A 746 4.38 5.31 34.84
N SER A 747 3.36 5.78 35.59
CA SER A 747 1.98 5.37 35.35
C SER A 747 1.60 5.70 33.91
N GLY A 748 0.83 4.81 33.25
CA GLY A 748 0.36 5.01 31.88
C GLY A 748 -0.44 6.31 31.69
N ASP A 749 -0.88 6.93 32.79
CA ASP A 749 -1.54 8.23 32.80
C ASP A 749 -0.65 9.36 32.24
N THR A 750 0.61 9.46 32.64
CA THR A 750 1.49 10.55 32.15
C THR A 750 1.67 10.49 30.63
N PHE A 751 1.79 9.28 30.07
CA PHE A 751 1.89 9.10 28.62
C PHE A 751 0.59 9.55 27.94
N CYS A 752 -0.55 9.16 28.52
CA CYS A 752 -1.86 9.56 28.03
C CYS A 752 -2.02 11.08 28.06
N ASP A 753 -1.64 11.75 29.14
CA ASP A 753 -1.80 13.20 29.29
C ASP A 753 -0.97 13.97 28.26
N LEU A 754 0.30 13.59 28.06
CA LEU A 754 1.16 14.16 27.01
C LEU A 754 0.61 13.90 25.62
N PHE A 755 0.08 12.70 25.37
CA PHE A 755 -0.51 12.36 24.09
C PHE A 755 -1.80 13.14 23.84
N LYS A 756 -2.62 13.35 24.88
CA LYS A 756 -3.84 14.16 24.81
C LYS A 756 -3.51 15.61 24.46
N GLU A 757 -2.54 16.21 25.13
CA GLU A 757 -2.07 17.57 24.85
C GLU A 757 -1.59 17.72 23.39
N PHE A 758 -0.87 16.72 22.88
CA PHE A 758 -0.47 16.67 21.47
C PHE A 758 -1.69 16.63 20.52
N LEU A 759 -2.70 15.81 20.83
CA LEU A 759 -3.91 15.72 20.01
C LEU A 759 -4.72 17.01 20.04
N GLU A 760 -4.84 17.67 21.19
CA GLU A 760 -5.50 18.98 21.34
C GLU A 760 -4.82 20.05 20.49
N ARG A 761 -3.48 20.09 20.46
CA ARG A 761 -2.71 20.95 19.54
C ARG A 761 -2.94 20.61 18.08
N CYS A 762 -3.04 19.33 17.72
CA CYS A 762 -3.40 18.92 16.37
C CYS A 762 -4.81 19.44 15.99
N ILE A 763 -5.77 19.38 16.90
CA ILE A 763 -7.15 19.82 16.64
C ILE A 763 -7.23 21.33 16.52
N SER A 764 -6.53 22.09 17.36
CA SER A 764 -6.51 23.55 17.30
C SER A 764 -5.92 24.09 15.98
N SER A 765 -5.04 23.30 15.35
CA SER A 765 -4.49 23.58 14.01
C SER A 765 -5.51 23.41 12.88
N LEU A 766 -6.62 22.70 13.11
CA LEU A 766 -7.63 22.44 12.08
C LEU A 766 -8.51 23.68 11.83
N PRO A 767 -9.01 23.86 10.59
CA PRO A 767 -9.93 24.93 10.22
C PRO A 767 -11.35 24.67 10.75
N ILE A 768 -11.52 24.52 12.07
CA ILE A 768 -12.82 24.36 12.72
C ILE A 768 -13.39 25.75 13.03
N HIS A 769 -14.70 25.94 12.78
CA HIS A 769 -15.39 27.21 12.98
C HIS A 769 -15.24 27.71 14.44
N PRO A 770 -14.92 29.00 14.67
CA PRO A 770 -14.53 29.54 15.99
C PRO A 770 -15.53 29.30 17.12
N SER A 771 -16.83 29.29 16.84
CA SER A 771 -17.87 29.03 17.84
C SER A 771 -17.86 27.62 18.42
N TYR A 772 -17.15 26.66 17.80
CA TYR A 772 -16.95 25.31 18.32
C TYR A 772 -15.56 25.11 18.96
N ARG A 773 -14.71 26.16 18.98
CA ARG A 773 -13.40 26.13 19.65
C ARG A 773 -13.48 26.45 21.15
N LEU A 774 -14.64 26.90 21.64
CA LEU A 774 -14.83 27.40 23.01
C LEU A 774 -14.92 26.29 24.08
N TRP A 775 -14.69 25.01 23.73
CA TRP A 775 -14.85 23.87 24.63
C TRP A 775 -13.75 22.78 24.51
N ILE A 776 -12.71 23.02 23.69
CA ILE A 776 -11.39 22.44 23.96
C ILE A 776 -10.75 23.40 24.96
#